data_AF-A0A534JHK8-F1
#
_entry.id   AF-A0A534JHK8-F1
#
_cell.length_a   1.000
_cell.length_b   1.000
_cell.length_c   1.000
_cell.angle_alpha   90.00
_cell.angle_beta   90.00
_cell.angle_gamma   90.00
#
_symmetry.space_group_name_H-M   'P 1'
#
loop_
_entity.id
_entity.type
_entity.pdbx_description
1 polymer ?
#
loop_
_entity_poly.entity_id
_entity_poly.type
_entity_poly.pdbx_seq_one_letter_code
_entity_poly.pdbx_strand_id
1 'polypeptide(L)'
;MWHRPGSSLRRTRRWSRARVRTGVEGFDPIVGGGVPEGASVVVQGPAGSEKETFGLQFLAEGLRSGEAVVIVISSTSPEQYLDSLSRLRVPVKEAIEGNRLKVVDWHSYQEENVTGVEERGHVYRCSVDLTNVGIAISRALGKLAVGVPRRAVLEILSPGLQVFEVGQVYAFAKSTKAKLSRHKVTALFLLEKEMHDAATVSSVSQPFDGVIDIDRHREGDAIVRKIAVLSMKDTAPDEKFHEFVMITGQGMVIKSAGGDASPVPAPREPLDRETRGRPTPRSTLAPKADTEAPSSRAGMILRIAEERIRIDPRDADAMFAKASALASMDDARGAIDVLNALTELDDTYPGLWVLRTKLFSRLGDSASARESRTKGEEIAHREEHRAGGGDAVACPLCNGLISVDADKCPHCGADFFEEIGLVDDLDSLGKAAIQDRIGEELSVEPETGKPIKPKPADRVVESKIPTPTEATSRRGMTNGLAGHAPRGAMSRTNGLTNGIGQTNGLGGQTNGVTNGLQAGSRTNGLTNGLATLRRGMTNGLTNGNGFTNGLGAGRFQREAAVTKWKLYVIPLLAITLLLVPLLAPGASTARPYPIRIDGDASDWNPAAIAAEVRGVGPNPDVDIVRFGIADNVDYLAFFLEVNGVALRGGDSPPTLDVFRVFLDTDRSSSTGYRVDGLGADRMLQVSGWHGAVNTSTLFEWDTNRDAFDWRGWTKGTPAQAAVYGSRVEAQVDWLAILPSKQPVYATAHARSHDGTDDTADYVLSSEGPSLVVVQDTVVSDIVSGTAQLLQLDIGAFGGDVPVTGITVTLTGSSPIGGVPRLQLLDDTGSVVDERTPVDRRVTFSFPERIVRPGTVTRLHVNAENPSLTGETLGALVAGPGDIVAPPAAVTLRRSASPRDVGYLGSVSSTPRIDGGFAEWTTPISDPVGDGAGVPRTNLDLDAFDSTSLGNRTFFFAQVTGSMMAGTWVPTANGPTPASRAAPADTDRDGVPDSVDPLPFDFNNDGVPDSQSGGDYDGDRVIDYGQVGGTDDTLNTTIPASFPAPYGGKTVRVYIGPVQEPYRSPDDMLRVFVDIDNVTWSGYSISGLGADRMVEVSGTAGRVQSAGVFTFAGNYPGEWNWIPLGNVSFALGSKRVEASVLTNLSTPGSRFYV
;
A
#
# COMPACT_ATOMS: atom_id res chain seq x y z
N MET A 1 -49.50 30.81 42.67
CA MET A 1 -49.73 32.24 42.97
C MET A 1 -48.38 32.86 43.32
N TRP A 2 -48.15 34.14 42.99
CA TRP A 2 -46.94 34.93 43.28
C TRP A 2 -45.63 34.56 42.54
N HIS A 3 -44.81 35.60 42.36
CA HIS A 3 -43.53 35.68 41.66
C HIS A 3 -42.63 36.66 42.43
N ARG A 4 -41.31 36.62 42.18
CA ARG A 4 -40.25 37.57 42.62
C ARG A 4 -39.79 37.47 44.09
N PRO A 5 -38.60 38.02 44.44
CA PRO A 5 -37.46 38.45 43.59
C PRO A 5 -36.19 37.61 43.83
N GLY A 6 -35.20 37.74 42.94
CA GLY A 6 -33.99 36.90 42.96
C GLY A 6 -32.87 37.34 43.91
N SER A 7 -31.92 36.42 44.13
CA SER A 7 -30.58 36.68 44.68
C SER A 7 -29.51 36.37 43.62
N SER A 8 -28.29 36.87 43.83
CA SER A 8 -27.24 36.92 42.81
C SER A 8 -26.42 35.63 42.66
N LEU A 9 -26.72 34.84 41.63
CA LEU A 9 -25.86 33.73 41.23
C LEU A 9 -24.49 34.24 40.74
N ARG A 10 -23.42 33.68 41.30
CA ARG A 10 -22.04 33.95 40.86
C ARG A 10 -21.84 33.43 39.44
N ARG A 11 -21.37 34.33 38.56
CA ARG A 11 -21.18 34.08 37.12
C ARG A 11 -19.96 33.18 36.89
N THR A 12 -20.15 31.86 36.89
CA THR A 12 -19.14 30.91 36.39
C THR A 12 -18.88 31.18 34.90
N ARG A 13 -17.60 31.24 34.51
CA ARG A 13 -17.23 31.41 33.10
C ARG A 13 -17.40 30.08 32.37
N ARG A 14 -18.56 29.85 31.74
CA ARG A 14 -18.69 28.85 30.67
C ARG A 14 -17.66 29.18 29.58
N TRP A 15 -16.81 28.22 29.24
CA TRP A 15 -15.90 28.29 28.09
C TRP A 15 -16.69 27.99 26.81
N SER A 16 -17.57 28.89 26.39
CA SER A 16 -18.21 28.80 25.07
C SER A 16 -17.15 28.98 23.99
N ARG A 17 -16.91 27.96 23.15
CA ARG A 17 -16.24 28.14 21.86
C ARG A 17 -16.99 29.20 21.04
N ALA A 18 -16.30 29.89 20.15
CA ALA A 18 -16.99 30.67 19.12
C ALA A 18 -17.82 29.72 18.23
N ARG A 19 -18.85 30.28 17.57
CA ARG A 19 -19.71 29.56 16.64
C ARG A 19 -19.73 30.27 15.29
N VAL A 20 -19.73 29.49 14.22
CA VAL A 20 -19.90 29.97 12.85
C VAL A 20 -21.33 29.76 12.39
N ARG A 21 -21.89 30.77 11.70
CA ARG A 21 -23.25 30.72 11.17
C ARG A 21 -23.35 29.75 9.99
N THR A 22 -24.41 28.97 9.94
CA THR A 22 -24.67 28.02 8.85
C THR A 22 -25.13 28.67 7.55
N GLY A 23 -25.67 29.90 7.59
CA GLY A 23 -26.28 30.54 6.41
C GLY A 23 -27.63 29.92 6.00
N VAL A 24 -28.13 28.95 6.77
CA VAL A 24 -29.46 28.34 6.62
C VAL A 24 -30.40 29.04 7.60
N GLU A 25 -31.37 29.77 7.05
CA GLU A 25 -32.27 30.60 7.85
C GLU A 25 -33.10 29.72 8.80
N GLY A 26 -33.07 30.06 10.09
CA GLY A 26 -33.73 29.30 11.16
C GLY A 26 -32.96 28.09 11.69
N PHE A 27 -31.83 27.68 11.09
CA PHE A 27 -31.05 26.52 11.59
C PHE A 27 -30.10 26.88 12.75
N ASP A 28 -29.42 28.03 12.70
CA ASP A 28 -28.45 28.42 13.74
C ASP A 28 -28.99 28.32 15.19
N PRO A 29 -30.26 28.68 15.50
CA PRO A 29 -30.86 28.46 16.82
C PRO A 29 -30.92 26.99 17.26
N ILE A 30 -31.21 26.05 16.35
CA ILE A 30 -31.33 24.60 16.62
C ILE A 30 -30.02 24.06 17.20
N VAL A 31 -28.88 24.55 16.70
CA VAL A 31 -27.53 24.15 17.13
C VAL A 31 -26.91 25.15 18.14
N GLY A 32 -27.74 25.92 18.86
CA GLY A 32 -27.30 26.78 19.95
C GLY A 32 -26.52 28.04 19.53
N GLY A 33 -26.77 28.54 18.33
CA GLY A 33 -26.16 29.75 17.76
C GLY A 33 -25.11 29.51 16.66
N GLY A 34 -25.24 28.42 15.89
CA GLY A 34 -24.31 28.01 14.83
C GLY A 34 -23.35 26.88 15.23
N VAL A 35 -22.62 26.34 14.26
CA VAL A 35 -21.69 25.20 14.45
C VAL A 35 -20.47 25.66 15.27
N PRO A 36 -19.95 24.89 16.24
CA PRO A 36 -18.75 25.26 16.99
C PRO A 36 -17.51 25.44 16.10
N GLU A 37 -16.73 26.51 16.31
CA GLU A 37 -15.52 26.79 15.55
C GLU A 37 -14.51 25.62 15.66
N GLY A 38 -13.99 25.17 14.51
CA GLY A 38 -13.01 24.09 14.39
C GLY A 38 -13.57 22.68 14.60
N ALA A 39 -14.90 22.51 14.69
CA ALA A 39 -15.55 21.21 14.65
C ALA A 39 -15.60 20.64 13.23
N SER A 40 -15.58 19.32 13.10
CA SER A 40 -15.92 18.61 11.85
C SER A 40 -17.21 17.81 12.06
N VAL A 41 -18.23 18.06 11.23
CA VAL A 41 -19.61 17.59 11.41
C VAL A 41 -20.08 16.83 10.17
N VAL A 42 -20.78 15.72 10.34
CA VAL A 42 -21.44 15.01 9.23
C VAL A 42 -22.79 15.66 8.94
N VAL A 43 -23.10 15.90 7.67
CA VAL A 43 -24.46 16.19 7.18
C VAL A 43 -24.91 14.96 6.39
N GLN A 44 -25.71 14.12 7.04
CA GLN A 44 -26.19 12.87 6.47
C GLN A 44 -27.65 13.01 5.99
N GLY A 45 -28.04 12.26 4.97
CA GLY A 45 -29.40 12.32 4.44
C GLY A 45 -29.63 11.40 3.24
N PRO A 46 -30.87 11.35 2.73
CA PRO A 46 -31.23 10.62 1.51
C PRO A 46 -30.49 11.14 0.28
N ALA A 47 -30.49 10.38 -0.81
CA ALA A 47 -29.95 10.80 -2.09
C ALA A 47 -30.66 12.06 -2.63
N GLY A 48 -29.90 13.10 -2.95
CA GLY A 48 -30.45 14.40 -3.39
C GLY A 48 -29.71 15.64 -2.86
N SER A 49 -30.04 16.78 -3.47
CA SER A 49 -29.37 18.08 -3.33
C SER A 49 -29.65 18.80 -2.00
N GLU A 50 -30.47 18.26 -1.11
CA GLU A 50 -30.75 18.86 0.20
C GLU A 50 -29.46 19.01 1.05
N LYS A 51 -28.55 18.02 1.00
CA LYS A 51 -27.26 18.01 1.71
C LYS A 51 -26.27 19.01 1.11
N GLU A 52 -26.16 18.99 -0.22
CA GLU A 52 -25.30 19.88 -1.00
C GLU A 52 -25.69 21.35 -0.79
N THR A 53 -26.99 21.66 -0.83
CA THR A 53 -27.53 23.02 -0.61
C THR A 53 -27.17 23.56 0.77
N PHE A 54 -27.24 22.73 1.82
CA PHE A 54 -26.78 23.09 3.17
C PHE A 54 -25.28 23.43 3.17
N GLY A 55 -24.46 22.63 2.49
CA GLY A 55 -23.03 22.89 2.29
C GLY A 55 -22.75 24.20 1.53
N LEU A 56 -23.45 24.43 0.41
CA LEU A 56 -23.35 25.65 -0.39
C LEU A 56 -23.72 26.90 0.41
N GLN A 57 -24.77 26.86 1.25
CA GLN A 57 -25.12 27.97 2.15
C GLN A 57 -24.05 28.20 3.24
N PHE A 58 -23.47 27.13 3.79
CA PHE A 58 -22.39 27.22 4.77
C PHE A 58 -21.10 27.82 4.18
N LEU A 59 -20.75 27.49 2.94
CA LEU A 59 -19.65 28.11 2.20
C LEU A 59 -19.96 29.57 1.88
N ALA A 60 -21.15 29.85 1.35
CA ALA A 60 -21.58 31.18 0.95
C ALA A 60 -21.58 32.17 2.12
N GLU A 61 -22.07 31.78 3.29
CA GLU A 61 -22.08 32.65 4.48
C GLU A 61 -20.66 32.98 4.97
N GLY A 62 -19.72 32.03 4.89
CA GLY A 62 -18.30 32.31 5.16
C GLY A 62 -17.71 33.31 4.15
N LEU A 63 -18.00 33.13 2.86
CA LEU A 63 -17.52 34.02 1.81
C LEU A 63 -18.09 35.44 1.93
N ARG A 64 -19.36 35.62 2.33
CA ARG A 64 -19.93 36.93 2.68
C ARG A 64 -19.28 37.54 3.92
N SER A 65 -18.93 36.70 4.91
CA SER A 65 -18.39 37.12 6.21
C SER A 65 -16.88 37.44 6.20
N GLY A 66 -16.22 37.41 5.04
CA GLY A 66 -14.77 37.65 4.92
C GLY A 66 -13.88 36.42 5.20
N GLU A 67 -14.47 35.26 5.50
CA GLU A 67 -13.77 34.01 5.79
C GLU A 67 -13.18 33.38 4.52
N ALA A 68 -12.35 32.35 4.68
CA ALA A 68 -11.82 31.56 3.57
C ALA A 68 -12.36 30.12 3.57
N VAL A 69 -12.50 29.51 2.39
CA VAL A 69 -13.16 28.21 2.21
C VAL A 69 -12.34 27.24 1.37
N VAL A 70 -12.40 25.96 1.73
CA VAL A 70 -11.97 24.83 0.90
C VAL A 70 -13.20 23.98 0.55
N ILE A 71 -13.30 23.56 -0.70
CA ILE A 71 -14.37 22.68 -1.19
C ILE A 71 -13.69 21.39 -1.65
N VAL A 72 -14.20 20.21 -1.27
CA VAL A 72 -13.84 18.93 -1.88
C VAL A 72 -15.09 18.39 -2.57
N ILE A 73 -14.99 18.12 -3.87
CA ILE A 73 -16.09 17.70 -4.75
C ILE A 73 -15.79 16.36 -5.41
N SER A 74 -16.84 15.60 -5.69
CA SER A 74 -16.76 14.23 -6.22
C SER A 74 -17.88 13.85 -7.19
N SER A 75 -19.06 14.48 -7.09
CA SER A 75 -20.24 14.20 -7.93
C SER A 75 -20.51 15.24 -9.03
N THR A 76 -19.80 16.37 -9.00
CA THR A 76 -20.00 17.52 -9.89
C THR A 76 -18.67 18.18 -10.24
N SER A 77 -18.57 18.79 -11.43
CA SER A 77 -17.34 19.47 -11.87
C SER A 77 -17.09 20.78 -11.10
N PRO A 78 -15.84 21.26 -11.03
CA PRO A 78 -15.49 22.54 -10.38
C PRO A 78 -16.35 23.71 -10.87
N GLU A 79 -16.61 23.78 -12.17
CA GLU A 79 -17.34 24.86 -12.84
C GLU A 79 -18.81 24.86 -12.42
N GLN A 80 -19.43 23.69 -12.35
CA GLN A 80 -20.84 23.54 -11.94
C GLN A 80 -21.02 23.91 -10.47
N TYR A 81 -20.12 23.44 -9.60
CA TYR A 81 -20.17 23.75 -8.17
C TYR A 81 -19.94 25.26 -7.90
N LEU A 82 -19.02 25.89 -8.64
CA LEU A 82 -18.76 27.32 -8.53
C LEU A 82 -19.90 28.19 -9.10
N ASP A 83 -20.60 27.75 -10.14
CA ASP A 83 -21.82 28.43 -10.62
C ASP A 83 -22.94 28.32 -9.58
N SER A 84 -23.22 27.12 -9.06
CA SER A 84 -24.18 26.90 -7.95
C SER A 84 -23.88 27.78 -6.73
N LEU A 85 -22.61 27.93 -6.36
CA LEU A 85 -22.17 28.82 -5.30
C LEU A 85 -22.39 30.31 -5.66
N SER A 86 -22.13 30.70 -6.91
CA SER A 86 -22.32 32.09 -7.39
C SER A 86 -23.79 32.54 -7.34
N ARG A 87 -24.73 31.62 -7.61
CA ARG A 87 -26.19 31.86 -7.55
C ARG A 87 -26.65 32.27 -6.14
N LEU A 88 -25.90 31.94 -5.08
CA LEU A 88 -26.12 32.40 -3.71
C LEU A 88 -25.59 33.84 -3.43
N ARG A 89 -25.30 34.61 -4.49
CA ARG A 89 -24.88 36.02 -4.46
C ARG A 89 -23.59 36.23 -3.67
N VAL A 90 -22.57 35.43 -3.94
CA VAL A 90 -21.22 35.61 -3.37
C VAL A 90 -20.21 35.92 -4.47
N PRO A 91 -19.21 36.78 -4.21
CA PRO A 91 -18.24 37.18 -5.22
C PRO A 91 -17.16 36.10 -5.39
N VAL A 92 -17.53 35.00 -6.06
CA VAL A 92 -16.67 33.82 -6.29
C VAL A 92 -15.32 34.21 -6.90
N LYS A 93 -15.33 35.12 -7.89
CA LYS A 93 -14.11 35.62 -8.54
C LYS A 93 -13.17 36.36 -7.57
N GLU A 94 -13.69 37.30 -6.78
CA GLU A 94 -12.90 38.03 -5.78
C GLU A 94 -12.36 37.09 -4.69
N ALA A 95 -13.13 36.05 -4.33
CA ALA A 95 -12.70 35.03 -3.38
C ALA A 95 -11.55 34.16 -3.95
N ILE A 96 -11.58 33.83 -5.24
CA ILE A 96 -10.48 33.12 -5.92
C ILE A 96 -9.23 34.01 -5.99
N GLU A 97 -9.36 35.24 -6.48
CA GLU A 97 -8.27 36.21 -6.62
C GLU A 97 -7.63 36.56 -5.27
N GLY A 98 -8.44 36.70 -4.21
CA GLY A 98 -7.98 36.91 -2.83
C GLY A 98 -7.45 35.66 -2.11
N ASN A 99 -7.31 34.51 -2.79
CA ASN A 99 -6.96 33.21 -2.18
C ASN A 99 -7.86 32.78 -1.00
N ARG A 100 -9.11 33.25 -0.99
CA ARG A 100 -10.16 32.90 -0.01
C ARG A 100 -11.05 31.75 -0.46
N LEU A 101 -10.92 31.26 -1.70
CA LEU A 101 -11.57 30.05 -2.18
C LEU A 101 -10.53 29.14 -2.83
N LYS A 102 -10.55 27.84 -2.48
CA LYS A 102 -9.84 26.77 -3.19
C LYS A 102 -10.74 25.53 -3.32
N VAL A 103 -10.62 24.82 -4.44
CA VAL A 103 -11.36 23.59 -4.75
C VAL A 103 -10.37 22.43 -4.82
N VAL A 104 -10.70 21.30 -4.20
CA VAL A 104 -10.06 20.00 -4.43
C VAL A 104 -11.03 19.20 -5.29
N ASP A 105 -10.56 18.87 -6.49
CA ASP A 105 -11.32 18.16 -7.51
C ASP A 105 -10.97 16.67 -7.46
N TRP A 106 -11.93 15.89 -6.95
CA TRP A 106 -11.95 14.44 -6.99
C TRP A 106 -13.15 13.96 -7.82
N HIS A 107 -13.58 14.76 -8.81
CA HIS A 107 -14.60 14.42 -9.79
C HIS A 107 -13.93 14.09 -11.13
N SER A 108 -13.16 15.03 -11.68
CA SER A 108 -12.62 14.92 -13.06
C SER A 108 -11.41 13.98 -13.19
N TYR A 109 -11.18 13.07 -12.24
CA TYR A 109 -10.40 11.85 -12.48
C TYR A 109 -11.22 10.79 -13.24
N GLN A 110 -12.55 10.89 -13.21
CA GLN A 110 -13.49 9.97 -13.88
C GLN A 110 -13.58 10.24 -15.40
N GLU A 111 -13.23 11.46 -15.83
CA GLU A 111 -13.32 11.93 -17.22
C GLU A 111 -11.94 12.20 -17.85
N GLU A 112 -10.90 12.47 -17.05
CA GLU A 112 -9.53 12.74 -17.50
C GLU A 112 -8.51 11.97 -16.63
N ASN A 113 -7.40 11.53 -17.25
CA ASN A 113 -6.29 10.90 -16.54
C ASN A 113 -5.52 11.91 -15.65
N VAL A 114 -5.92 12.03 -14.38
CA VAL A 114 -5.22 12.83 -13.36
C VAL A 114 -4.24 11.94 -12.58
N THR A 115 -2.94 12.25 -12.62
CA THR A 115 -1.91 11.52 -11.87
C THR A 115 -1.45 12.30 -10.63
N GLY A 116 -1.46 11.63 -9.47
CA GLY A 116 -1.08 12.24 -8.19
C GLY A 116 -1.97 13.43 -7.81
N VAL A 117 -1.36 14.63 -7.73
CA VAL A 117 -2.08 15.90 -7.50
C VAL A 117 -1.54 17.01 -8.42
N GLU A 118 -2.39 17.49 -9.32
CA GLU A 118 -2.15 18.65 -10.17
C GLU A 118 -2.64 19.95 -9.52
N GLU A 119 -1.99 21.08 -9.83
CA GLU A 119 -2.44 22.41 -9.40
C GLU A 119 -2.86 23.27 -10.61
N ARG A 120 -4.17 23.47 -10.79
CA ARG A 120 -4.74 24.36 -11.81
C ARG A 120 -5.27 25.66 -11.16
N GLY A 121 -4.34 26.43 -10.59
CA GLY A 121 -4.52 27.80 -10.06
C GLY A 121 -5.31 27.93 -8.75
N HIS A 122 -6.60 27.58 -8.77
CA HIS A 122 -7.46 27.51 -7.57
C HIS A 122 -8.12 26.14 -7.39
N VAL A 123 -8.02 25.27 -8.39
CA VAL A 123 -8.42 23.86 -8.33
C VAL A 123 -7.17 23.00 -8.13
N TYR A 124 -7.24 22.04 -7.21
CA TYR A 124 -6.25 20.99 -7.00
C TYR A 124 -6.88 19.67 -7.43
N ARG A 125 -6.52 19.18 -8.61
CA ARG A 125 -7.08 17.94 -9.16
C ARG A 125 -6.29 16.77 -8.60
N CYS A 126 -6.95 15.74 -8.11
CA CYS A 126 -6.31 14.55 -7.54
C CYS A 126 -6.78 13.27 -8.24
N SER A 127 -5.89 12.27 -8.31
CA SER A 127 -6.26 10.92 -8.72
C SER A 127 -7.24 10.28 -7.72
N VAL A 128 -7.77 9.11 -8.08
CA VAL A 128 -8.73 8.33 -7.27
C VAL A 128 -8.27 8.07 -5.82
N ASP A 129 -6.97 8.03 -5.54
CA ASP A 129 -6.44 7.68 -4.22
C ASP A 129 -6.72 8.73 -3.12
N LEU A 130 -7.28 8.28 -1.99
CA LEU A 130 -7.58 9.09 -0.80
C LEU A 130 -6.33 9.78 -0.20
N THR A 131 -5.13 9.24 -0.42
CA THR A 131 -3.86 9.87 -0.04
C THR A 131 -3.62 11.12 -0.88
N ASN A 132 -3.84 11.05 -2.19
CA ASN A 132 -3.79 12.19 -3.10
C ASN A 132 -4.89 13.22 -2.81
N VAL A 133 -6.13 12.82 -2.49
CA VAL A 133 -7.14 13.75 -1.93
C VAL A 133 -6.62 14.42 -0.66
N GLY A 134 -6.00 13.65 0.23
CA GLY A 134 -5.35 14.13 1.44
C GLY A 134 -4.23 15.14 1.18
N ILE A 135 -3.43 14.96 0.13
CA ILE A 135 -2.37 15.88 -0.30
C ILE A 135 -2.97 17.13 -0.93
N ALA A 136 -3.98 17.00 -1.79
CA ALA A 136 -4.67 18.13 -2.41
C ALA A 136 -5.34 19.04 -1.36
N ILE A 137 -6.00 18.47 -0.35
CA ILE A 137 -6.52 19.20 0.82
C ILE A 137 -5.38 19.95 1.54
N SER A 138 -4.21 19.32 1.72
CA SER A 138 -3.05 19.96 2.37
C SER A 138 -2.51 21.16 1.56
N ARG A 139 -2.36 21.01 0.23
CA ARG A 139 -1.90 22.06 -0.68
C ARG A 139 -2.92 23.22 -0.73
N ALA A 140 -4.21 22.91 -0.82
CA ALA A 140 -5.30 23.87 -0.76
C ALA A 140 -5.29 24.69 0.54
N LEU A 141 -5.19 24.03 1.71
CA LEU A 141 -5.12 24.69 3.01
C LEU A 141 -3.85 25.54 3.21
N GLY A 142 -2.73 25.13 2.59
CA GLY A 142 -1.45 25.84 2.61
C GLY A 142 -1.47 27.14 1.80
N LYS A 143 -2.16 27.17 0.65
CA LYS A 143 -2.30 28.37 -0.20
C LYS A 143 -3.60 29.16 0.06
N LEU A 144 -4.36 28.81 1.09
CA LEU A 144 -5.56 29.54 1.51
C LEU A 144 -5.19 30.75 2.39
N ALA A 145 -5.96 31.83 2.30
CA ALA A 145 -5.76 33.05 3.11
C ALA A 145 -5.60 32.77 4.62
N VAL A 146 -4.65 33.46 5.25
CA VAL A 146 -4.24 33.28 6.65
C VAL A 146 -4.74 34.44 7.51
N GLY A 147 -5.11 34.19 8.77
CA GLY A 147 -5.58 35.22 9.71
C GLY A 147 -7.08 35.50 9.67
N VAL A 148 -7.80 34.95 8.69
CA VAL A 148 -9.27 34.89 8.66
C VAL A 148 -9.77 33.52 9.15
N PRO A 149 -11.02 33.40 9.65
CA PRO A 149 -11.63 32.10 9.92
C PRO A 149 -11.72 31.25 8.65
N ARG A 150 -11.82 29.92 8.82
CA ARG A 150 -11.76 28.95 7.73
C ARG A 150 -12.91 27.95 7.79
N ARG A 151 -13.52 27.67 6.64
CA ARG A 151 -14.58 26.66 6.48
C ARG A 151 -14.17 25.59 5.46
N ALA A 152 -14.78 24.41 5.56
CA ALA A 152 -14.74 23.43 4.48
C ALA A 152 -16.07 22.69 4.30
N VAL A 153 -16.33 22.25 3.07
CA VAL A 153 -17.33 21.22 2.75
C VAL A 153 -16.61 20.11 2.00
N LEU A 154 -16.82 18.87 2.44
CA LEU A 154 -16.21 17.69 1.86
C LEU A 154 -17.30 16.72 1.42
N GLU A 155 -17.61 16.74 0.14
CA GLU A 155 -18.30 15.65 -0.53
C GLU A 155 -17.25 14.58 -0.88
N ILE A 156 -17.18 13.53 -0.06
CA ILE A 156 -16.15 12.48 -0.18
C ILE A 156 -16.50 11.17 0.53
N LEU A 157 -17.36 11.19 1.57
CA LEU A 157 -17.58 9.97 2.38
C LEU A 157 -18.33 8.88 1.60
N SER A 158 -19.47 9.22 0.99
CA SER A 158 -20.26 8.22 0.24
C SER A 158 -19.63 7.79 -1.09
N PRO A 159 -19.12 8.70 -1.93
CA PRO A 159 -18.36 8.31 -3.13
C PRO A 159 -17.05 7.59 -2.79
N GLY A 160 -16.38 7.94 -1.69
CA GLY A 160 -15.25 7.16 -1.15
C GLY A 160 -15.64 5.73 -0.77
N LEU A 161 -16.80 5.54 -0.11
CA LEU A 161 -17.37 4.23 0.22
C LEU A 161 -17.90 3.43 -0.98
N GLN A 162 -17.86 3.97 -2.20
CA GLN A 162 -18.13 3.23 -3.44
C GLN A 162 -16.85 2.69 -4.09
N VAL A 163 -15.67 3.12 -3.61
CA VAL A 163 -14.36 2.84 -4.22
C VAL A 163 -13.37 2.24 -3.22
N PHE A 164 -13.57 2.46 -1.92
CA PHE A 164 -12.65 2.07 -0.85
C PHE A 164 -13.38 1.40 0.32
N GLU A 165 -12.63 0.54 1.02
CA GLU A 165 -13.13 -0.19 2.17
C GLU A 165 -13.50 0.73 3.34
N VAL A 166 -14.46 0.29 4.17
CA VAL A 166 -15.00 1.09 5.28
C VAL A 166 -13.89 1.53 6.25
N GLY A 167 -12.90 0.67 6.48
CA GLY A 167 -11.72 0.98 7.29
C GLY A 167 -10.80 2.04 6.67
N GLN A 168 -10.64 2.05 5.34
CA GLN A 168 -9.85 3.05 4.62
C GLN A 168 -10.53 4.42 4.65
N VAL A 169 -11.85 4.47 4.38
CA VAL A 169 -12.63 5.73 4.45
C VAL A 169 -12.68 6.25 5.89
N TYR A 170 -12.81 5.38 6.90
CA TYR A 170 -12.71 5.75 8.32
C TYR A 170 -11.33 6.35 8.66
N ALA A 171 -10.23 5.72 8.23
CA ALA A 171 -8.87 6.21 8.46
C ALA A 171 -8.64 7.57 7.79
N PHE A 172 -9.08 7.73 6.53
CA PHE A 172 -9.05 9.00 5.81
C PHE A 172 -9.90 10.08 6.52
N ALA A 173 -11.13 9.78 6.92
CA ALA A 173 -12.01 10.71 7.61
C ALA A 173 -11.41 11.18 8.94
N LYS A 174 -10.85 10.25 9.74
CA LYS A 174 -10.15 10.52 11.01
C LYS A 174 -8.90 11.38 10.81
N SER A 175 -8.08 11.07 9.80
CA SER A 175 -6.88 11.82 9.43
C SER A 175 -7.20 13.23 8.93
N THR A 176 -8.17 13.35 8.02
CA THR A 176 -8.61 14.62 7.44
C THR A 176 -9.31 15.51 8.48
N LYS A 177 -10.12 14.96 9.39
CA LYS A 177 -10.60 15.67 10.58
C LYS A 177 -9.45 16.24 11.41
N ALA A 178 -8.45 15.42 11.75
CA ALA A 178 -7.32 15.87 12.55
C ALA A 178 -6.53 17.00 11.86
N LYS A 179 -6.36 16.91 10.53
CA LYS A 179 -5.75 17.94 9.69
C LYS A 179 -6.55 19.25 9.69
N LEU A 180 -7.85 19.18 9.44
CA LEU A 180 -8.75 20.35 9.45
C LEU A 180 -8.78 21.03 10.83
N SER A 181 -8.84 20.24 11.91
CA SER A 181 -8.82 20.75 13.29
C SER A 181 -7.50 21.44 13.65
N ARG A 182 -6.34 20.88 13.25
CA ARG A 182 -5.02 21.54 13.39
C ARG A 182 -4.98 22.92 12.70
N HIS A 183 -5.64 23.05 11.55
CA HIS A 183 -5.76 24.32 10.81
C HIS A 183 -6.96 25.20 11.24
N LYS A 184 -7.68 24.83 12.32
CA LYS A 184 -8.91 25.51 12.81
C LYS A 184 -10.01 25.70 11.76
N VAL A 185 -10.13 24.76 10.84
CA VAL A 185 -11.17 24.76 9.82
C VAL A 185 -12.44 24.18 10.41
N THR A 186 -13.57 24.88 10.29
CA THR A 186 -14.88 24.31 10.63
C THR A 186 -15.44 23.60 9.40
N ALA A 187 -15.69 22.30 9.49
CA ALA A 187 -15.91 21.46 8.31
C ALA A 187 -17.24 20.71 8.35
N LEU A 188 -17.90 20.60 7.19
CA LEU A 188 -19.02 19.70 6.95
C LEU A 188 -18.57 18.57 6.03
N PHE A 189 -18.97 17.34 6.33
CA PHE A 189 -18.75 16.16 5.50
C PHE A 189 -20.11 15.62 5.05
N LEU A 190 -20.30 15.40 3.75
CA LEU A 190 -21.60 14.96 3.20
C LEU A 190 -21.67 13.42 3.12
N LEU A 191 -22.81 12.84 3.52
CA LEU A 191 -23.03 11.39 3.56
C LEU A 191 -24.44 11.01 3.07
N GLU A 192 -24.52 10.04 2.17
CA GLU A 192 -25.76 9.47 1.61
C GLU A 192 -26.25 8.31 2.52
N LYS A 193 -27.04 8.62 3.56
CA LYS A 193 -27.40 7.67 4.64
C LYS A 193 -28.23 6.46 4.19
N GLU A 194 -28.73 6.49 2.96
CA GLU A 194 -29.57 5.46 2.34
C GLU A 194 -28.84 4.65 1.26
N MET A 195 -27.61 5.03 0.87
CA MET A 195 -26.78 4.28 -0.08
C MET A 195 -25.88 3.23 0.58
N HIS A 196 -25.74 3.27 1.91
CA HIS A 196 -24.86 2.37 2.66
C HIS A 196 -25.65 1.71 3.80
N ASP A 197 -25.17 0.56 4.27
CA ASP A 197 -25.76 -0.06 5.44
C ASP A 197 -25.56 0.83 6.69
N ALA A 198 -26.48 0.69 7.64
CA ALA A 198 -26.53 1.57 8.80
C ALA A 198 -25.61 1.13 9.97
N ALA A 199 -24.69 0.19 9.75
CA ALA A 199 -23.48 0.01 10.56
C ALA A 199 -22.31 0.78 9.92
N THR A 200 -22.10 0.71 8.60
CA THR A 200 -21.12 1.53 7.86
C THR A 200 -21.34 3.03 8.08
N VAL A 201 -22.59 3.51 7.95
CA VAL A 201 -22.96 4.91 8.26
C VAL A 201 -22.56 5.31 9.70
N SER A 202 -22.74 4.39 10.65
CA SER A 202 -22.40 4.62 12.07
C SER A 202 -20.88 4.68 12.28
N SER A 203 -20.14 3.71 11.73
CA SER A 203 -18.68 3.62 11.82
C SER A 203 -18.00 4.85 11.21
N VAL A 204 -18.37 5.25 10.00
CA VAL A 204 -17.77 6.42 9.31
C VAL A 204 -18.21 7.74 9.95
N SER A 205 -19.37 7.80 10.63
CA SER A 205 -19.79 8.99 11.39
C SER A 205 -19.14 9.11 12.77
N GLN A 206 -18.71 7.99 13.38
CA GLN A 206 -18.11 7.94 14.72
C GLN A 206 -16.95 8.94 14.99
N PRO A 207 -15.99 9.19 14.07
CA PRO A 207 -14.86 10.07 14.38
C PRO A 207 -15.22 11.56 14.44
N PHE A 208 -16.43 11.99 14.04
CA PHE A 208 -16.81 13.40 13.92
C PHE A 208 -17.25 14.05 15.24
N ASP A 209 -17.35 15.39 15.26
CA ASP A 209 -17.77 16.17 16.43
C ASP A 209 -19.29 16.37 16.50
N GLY A 210 -20.04 15.96 15.48
CA GLY A 210 -21.50 16.03 15.46
C GLY A 210 -22.08 15.45 14.17
N VAL A 211 -23.38 15.17 14.20
CA VAL A 211 -24.15 14.62 13.08
C VAL A 211 -25.46 15.42 12.93
N ILE A 212 -25.66 15.99 11.75
CA ILE A 212 -26.88 16.64 11.30
C ILE A 212 -27.58 15.65 10.36
N ASP A 213 -28.85 15.34 10.61
CA ASP A 213 -29.64 14.39 9.84
C ASP A 213 -30.74 15.11 9.06
N ILE A 214 -30.75 14.92 7.74
CA ILE A 214 -31.82 15.34 6.84
C ILE A 214 -32.69 14.12 6.54
N ASP A 215 -33.99 14.30 6.61
CA ASP A 215 -35.00 13.27 6.37
C ASP A 215 -36.03 13.71 5.33
N ARG A 216 -36.49 12.78 4.50
CA ARG A 216 -37.41 13.05 3.38
C ARG A 216 -38.37 11.88 3.18
N HIS A 217 -39.65 12.11 3.49
CA HIS A 217 -40.70 11.12 3.30
C HIS A 217 -41.95 11.72 2.64
N ARG A 218 -42.82 10.84 2.13
CA ARG A 218 -44.08 11.22 1.50
C ARG A 218 -45.19 11.22 2.54
N GLU A 219 -45.82 12.37 2.77
CA GLU A 219 -47.06 12.50 3.53
C GLU A 219 -48.21 12.84 2.55
N GLY A 220 -49.13 11.90 2.32
CA GLY A 220 -50.16 12.05 1.29
C GLY A 220 -49.53 12.20 -0.10
N ASP A 221 -49.78 13.30 -0.80
CA ASP A 221 -49.16 13.64 -2.09
C ASP A 221 -48.05 14.71 -1.97
N ALA A 222 -47.64 15.06 -0.73
CA ALA A 222 -46.54 15.98 -0.47
C ALA A 222 -45.24 15.24 -0.13
N ILE A 223 -44.10 15.78 -0.59
CA ILE A 223 -42.77 15.39 -0.11
C ILE A 223 -42.41 16.32 1.05
N VAL A 224 -42.45 15.78 2.27
CA VAL A 224 -42.09 16.51 3.49
C VAL A 224 -40.61 16.31 3.78
N ARG A 225 -39.95 17.39 4.18
CA ARG A 225 -38.51 17.45 4.46
C ARG A 225 -38.28 17.97 5.86
N LYS A 226 -37.50 17.23 6.65
CA LYS A 226 -37.24 17.52 8.06
C LYS A 226 -35.74 17.45 8.32
N ILE A 227 -35.23 18.24 9.26
CA ILE A 227 -33.83 18.26 9.66
C ILE A 227 -33.70 18.25 11.19
N ALA A 228 -32.72 17.52 11.71
CA ALA A 228 -32.41 17.41 13.13
C ALA A 228 -30.88 17.40 13.36
N VAL A 229 -30.46 17.56 14.62
CA VAL A 229 -29.06 17.41 15.03
C VAL A 229 -28.98 16.24 16.01
N LEU A 230 -28.59 15.07 15.52
CA LEU A 230 -28.53 13.83 16.31
C LEU A 230 -27.45 13.88 17.38
N SER A 231 -26.35 14.60 17.12
CA SER A 231 -25.30 14.84 18.10
C SER A 231 -24.52 16.11 17.76
N MET A 232 -24.03 16.83 18.78
CA MET A 232 -23.10 17.94 18.60
C MET A 232 -22.26 18.14 19.86
N LYS A 233 -20.94 18.04 19.74
CA LYS A 233 -20.01 18.17 20.86
C LYS A 233 -20.09 19.58 21.47
N ASP A 234 -19.94 19.65 22.79
CA ASP A 234 -20.00 20.87 23.61
C ASP A 234 -21.28 21.70 23.40
N THR A 235 -22.37 21.09 22.90
CA THR A 235 -23.62 21.74 22.49
C THR A 235 -24.83 20.85 22.87
N ALA A 236 -25.89 21.45 23.39
CA ALA A 236 -27.21 20.81 23.45
C ALA A 236 -28.05 21.39 22.31
N PRO A 237 -28.41 20.61 21.28
CA PRO A 237 -29.31 21.05 20.21
C PRO A 237 -30.79 21.04 20.66
N ASP A 238 -31.70 21.54 19.83
CA ASP A 238 -33.13 21.17 19.95
C ASP A 238 -33.28 19.68 19.59
N GLU A 239 -34.08 18.95 20.38
CA GLU A 239 -34.24 17.49 20.31
C GLU A 239 -35.23 17.07 19.20
N LYS A 240 -35.63 18.01 18.34
CA LYS A 240 -36.73 17.86 17.38
C LYS A 240 -36.25 17.83 15.93
N PHE A 241 -37.06 17.17 15.12
CA PHE A 241 -37.05 17.33 13.67
C PHE A 241 -37.83 18.60 13.30
N HIS A 242 -37.18 19.54 12.65
CA HIS A 242 -37.77 20.78 12.15
C HIS A 242 -38.03 20.65 10.64
N GLU A 243 -39.23 21.00 10.18
CA GLU A 243 -39.51 21.05 8.74
C GLU A 243 -38.73 22.17 8.04
N PHE A 244 -38.34 21.94 6.80
CA PHE A 244 -37.73 22.97 5.95
C PHE A 244 -38.33 23.02 4.56
N VAL A 245 -38.12 24.14 3.87
CA VAL A 245 -38.47 24.36 2.47
C VAL A 245 -37.23 24.71 1.66
N MET A 246 -37.27 24.37 0.37
CA MET A 246 -36.23 24.71 -0.60
C MET A 246 -36.79 25.81 -1.51
N ILE A 247 -36.23 27.01 -1.44
CA ILE A 247 -36.72 28.19 -2.18
C ILE A 247 -35.70 28.58 -3.25
N THR A 248 -36.13 28.60 -4.52
CA THR A 248 -35.30 28.93 -5.67
C THR A 248 -34.62 30.30 -5.50
N GLY A 249 -33.29 30.32 -5.47
CA GLY A 249 -32.50 31.56 -5.28
C GLY A 249 -32.33 32.04 -3.84
N GLN A 250 -32.87 31.31 -2.84
CA GLN A 250 -32.60 31.53 -1.41
C GLN A 250 -31.97 30.29 -0.73
N GLY A 251 -32.26 29.08 -1.21
CA GLY A 251 -31.75 27.82 -0.65
C GLY A 251 -32.72 27.20 0.36
N MET A 252 -32.16 26.49 1.34
CA MET A 252 -32.88 25.90 2.46
C MET A 252 -33.27 26.96 3.49
N VAL A 253 -34.53 26.92 3.93
CA VAL A 253 -35.09 27.74 5.02
C VAL A 253 -35.89 26.85 5.97
N ILE A 254 -35.60 26.91 7.27
CA ILE A 254 -36.32 26.16 8.30
C ILE A 254 -37.65 26.84 8.62
N LYS A 255 -38.74 26.07 8.69
CA LYS A 255 -40.04 26.57 9.15
C LYS A 255 -39.97 26.84 10.67
N SER A 256 -40.06 28.10 11.06
CA SER A 256 -40.18 28.49 12.47
C SER A 256 -41.48 27.98 13.10
N ALA A 257 -41.41 27.42 14.31
CA ALA A 257 -42.57 26.93 15.05
C ALA A 257 -43.42 28.07 15.64
N GLY A 258 -44.04 28.87 14.77
CA GLY A 258 -44.92 29.99 15.11
C GLY A 258 -44.77 31.18 14.16
N GLY A 259 -45.51 31.16 13.04
CA GLY A 259 -45.59 32.29 12.10
C GLY A 259 -46.31 31.93 10.81
N ASP A 260 -47.49 32.51 10.58
CA ASP A 260 -48.26 32.31 9.34
C ASP A 260 -47.60 33.01 8.14
N ALA A 261 -46.76 32.27 7.41
CA ALA A 261 -46.31 32.66 6.07
C ALA A 261 -47.37 32.26 5.02
N SER A 262 -48.47 33.01 4.96
CA SER A 262 -49.48 32.82 3.91
C SER A 262 -48.87 33.07 2.51
N PRO A 263 -49.01 32.15 1.55
CA PRO A 263 -48.45 32.33 0.22
C PRO A 263 -49.21 33.43 -0.54
N VAL A 264 -48.47 34.44 -1.02
CA VAL A 264 -49.01 35.48 -1.89
C VAL A 264 -49.38 34.85 -3.24
N PRO A 265 -50.62 35.00 -3.74
CA PRO A 265 -51.04 34.37 -4.99
C PRO A 265 -50.42 35.05 -6.21
N ALA A 266 -50.04 34.25 -7.21
CA ALA A 266 -49.60 34.74 -8.51
C ALA A 266 -50.74 35.41 -9.30
N PRO A 267 -50.44 36.27 -10.30
CA PRO A 267 -51.44 36.89 -11.16
C PRO A 267 -52.27 35.85 -11.93
N ARG A 268 -53.55 36.18 -12.19
CA ARG A 268 -54.44 35.39 -13.04
C ARG A 268 -54.59 36.04 -14.41
N GLU A 269 -54.53 35.23 -15.46
CA GLU A 269 -55.30 35.44 -16.70
C GLU A 269 -56.11 34.16 -17.03
N PRO A 270 -57.17 34.24 -17.87
CA PRO A 270 -58.40 33.52 -17.54
C PRO A 270 -58.74 32.28 -18.40
N LEU A 271 -59.44 31.34 -17.76
CA LEU A 271 -60.58 30.53 -18.25
C LEU A 271 -60.63 30.07 -19.72
N ASP A 272 -60.83 28.76 -19.93
CA ASP A 272 -62.21 28.31 -20.19
C ASP A 272 -62.55 26.83 -19.89
N ARG A 273 -63.85 26.63 -19.58
CA ARG A 273 -64.77 25.47 -19.71
C ARG A 273 -64.40 23.97 -19.55
N GLU A 274 -65.25 23.32 -18.70
CA GLU A 274 -66.05 22.08 -18.91
C GLU A 274 -65.34 20.72 -19.24
N THR A 275 -65.80 19.51 -18.85
CA THR A 275 -67.10 19.04 -18.29
C THR A 275 -66.94 17.85 -17.30
N ARG A 276 -68.06 17.18 -16.91
CA ARG A 276 -68.17 16.18 -15.81
C ARG A 276 -67.98 14.71 -16.24
N GLY A 277 -67.58 13.83 -15.30
CA GLY A 277 -67.70 12.36 -15.40
C GLY A 277 -67.77 11.64 -14.03
N ARG A 278 -68.62 10.61 -13.90
CA ARG A 278 -68.92 9.76 -12.70
C ARG A 278 -69.73 8.52 -13.20
N PRO A 279 -69.97 7.43 -12.42
CA PRO A 279 -69.14 6.76 -11.40
C PRO A 279 -69.24 5.18 -11.38
N THR A 280 -68.25 4.49 -10.76
CA THR A 280 -68.44 3.21 -9.96
C THR A 280 -68.97 1.93 -10.68
N PRO A 281 -69.22 0.77 -9.98
CA PRO A 281 -68.36 -0.05 -9.09
C PRO A 281 -68.46 -1.60 -9.31
N ARG A 282 -67.60 -2.43 -8.67
CA ARG A 282 -67.99 -3.45 -7.63
C ARG A 282 -66.89 -4.45 -7.19
N SER A 283 -67.13 -5.03 -6.00
CA SER A 283 -66.78 -6.40 -5.52
C SER A 283 -65.33 -6.77 -5.15
N THR A 284 -65.06 -7.54 -4.08
CA THR A 284 -65.82 -7.82 -2.82
C THR A 284 -64.92 -8.47 -1.75
N LEU A 285 -65.23 -8.26 -0.45
CA LEU A 285 -65.00 -9.14 0.71
C LEU A 285 -63.55 -9.55 1.12
N ALA A 286 -62.99 -8.80 2.08
CA ALA A 286 -62.70 -9.16 3.50
C ALA A 286 -62.28 -10.61 3.90
N PRO A 287 -61.66 -10.82 5.10
CA PRO A 287 -61.22 -9.86 6.13
C PRO A 287 -59.71 -9.94 6.46
N LYS A 288 -59.21 -9.04 7.32
CA LYS A 288 -58.04 -9.33 8.18
C LYS A 288 -58.16 -8.61 9.52
N ALA A 289 -57.67 -9.28 10.58
CA ALA A 289 -57.73 -8.80 11.96
C ALA A 289 -56.53 -7.91 12.32
N ASP A 290 -56.60 -7.32 13.50
CA ASP A 290 -55.65 -6.33 14.01
C ASP A 290 -54.20 -6.83 14.03
N THR A 291 -53.27 -5.99 13.59
CA THR A 291 -51.83 -6.16 13.87
C THR A 291 -51.14 -4.82 13.70
N GLU A 292 -50.63 -4.26 14.81
CA GLU A 292 -49.88 -3.01 14.77
C GLU A 292 -48.54 -3.21 14.04
N ALA A 293 -48.17 -2.24 13.19
CA ALA A 293 -46.88 -2.21 12.52
C ALA A 293 -45.84 -1.57 13.45
N PRO A 294 -44.73 -2.26 13.80
CA PRO A 294 -43.72 -1.72 14.71
C PRO A 294 -42.96 -0.58 14.04
N SER A 295 -43.08 0.63 14.59
CA SER A 295 -42.54 1.87 14.03
C SER A 295 -41.05 2.11 14.33
N SER A 296 -40.26 1.08 14.62
CA SER A 296 -38.85 1.20 14.98
C SER A 296 -37.94 0.20 14.25
N ARG A 297 -36.73 0.67 13.89
CA ARG A 297 -35.66 -0.15 13.26
C ARG A 297 -35.30 -1.37 14.11
N ALA A 298 -35.28 -1.23 15.43
CA ALA A 298 -35.01 -2.35 16.35
C ALA A 298 -36.11 -3.42 16.28
N GLY A 299 -37.39 -3.04 16.17
CA GLY A 299 -38.50 -3.99 15.99
C GLY A 299 -38.45 -4.76 14.66
N MET A 300 -37.85 -4.17 13.62
CA MET A 300 -37.58 -4.88 12.36
C MET A 300 -36.44 -5.90 12.50
N ILE A 301 -35.32 -5.52 13.12
CA ILE A 301 -34.18 -6.42 13.39
C ILE A 301 -34.64 -7.58 14.28
N LEU A 302 -35.43 -7.31 15.32
CA LEU A 302 -35.98 -8.31 16.22
C LEU A 302 -36.80 -9.37 15.46
N ARG A 303 -37.71 -8.96 14.56
CA ARG A 303 -38.48 -9.91 13.72
C ARG A 303 -37.60 -10.77 12.82
N ILE A 304 -36.58 -10.18 12.18
CA ILE A 304 -35.67 -10.93 11.28
C ILE A 304 -34.86 -11.97 12.07
N ALA A 305 -34.34 -11.56 13.24
CA ALA A 305 -33.62 -12.46 14.12
C ALA A 305 -34.53 -13.58 14.69
N GLU A 306 -35.77 -13.27 15.04
CA GLU A 306 -36.75 -14.26 15.53
C GLU A 306 -37.20 -15.26 14.46
N GLU A 307 -37.28 -14.85 13.19
CA GLU A 307 -37.57 -15.77 12.09
C GLU A 307 -36.35 -16.66 11.78
N ARG A 308 -35.12 -16.11 11.82
CA ARG A 308 -33.88 -16.91 11.73
C ARG A 308 -33.77 -17.94 12.86
N ILE A 309 -33.97 -17.54 14.12
CA ILE A 309 -33.95 -18.45 15.29
C ILE A 309 -35.08 -19.50 15.23
N ARG A 310 -36.19 -19.24 14.51
CA ARG A 310 -37.25 -20.24 14.27
C ARG A 310 -36.85 -21.27 13.22
N ILE A 311 -36.03 -20.88 12.24
CA ILE A 311 -35.51 -21.76 11.17
C ILE A 311 -34.33 -22.59 11.71
N ASP A 312 -33.38 -21.95 12.39
CA ASP A 312 -32.28 -22.60 13.10
C ASP A 312 -32.16 -22.05 14.54
N PRO A 313 -32.60 -22.83 15.55
CA PRO A 313 -32.43 -22.50 16.97
C PRO A 313 -30.98 -22.43 17.47
N ARG A 314 -29.97 -22.62 16.61
CA ARG A 314 -28.52 -22.51 16.91
C ARG A 314 -27.81 -21.43 16.08
N ASP A 315 -28.57 -20.53 15.44
CA ASP A 315 -28.03 -19.38 14.71
C ASP A 315 -27.47 -18.31 15.67
N ALA A 316 -26.15 -18.37 15.91
CA ALA A 316 -25.42 -17.49 16.83
C ALA A 316 -25.53 -16.00 16.46
N ASP A 317 -25.41 -15.68 15.17
CA ASP A 317 -25.56 -14.31 14.66
C ASP A 317 -26.95 -13.76 14.95
N ALA A 318 -27.99 -14.57 14.72
CA ALA A 318 -29.37 -14.18 14.98
C ALA A 318 -29.63 -14.03 16.50
N MET A 319 -29.04 -14.87 17.35
CA MET A 319 -29.10 -14.66 18.80
C MET A 319 -28.46 -13.33 19.22
N PHE A 320 -27.24 -13.03 18.74
CA PHE A 320 -26.57 -11.77 19.09
C PHE A 320 -27.30 -10.55 18.51
N ALA A 321 -27.87 -10.65 17.31
CA ALA A 321 -28.71 -9.63 16.70
C ALA A 321 -30.01 -9.41 17.49
N LYS A 322 -30.67 -10.47 17.96
CA LYS A 322 -31.85 -10.40 18.83
C LYS A 322 -31.52 -9.73 20.16
N ALA A 323 -30.44 -10.12 20.83
CA ALA A 323 -30.00 -9.49 22.06
C ALA A 323 -29.70 -7.98 21.86
N SER A 324 -29.03 -7.63 20.76
CA SER A 324 -28.71 -6.24 20.41
C SER A 324 -29.96 -5.41 20.09
N ALA A 325 -30.98 -6.00 19.45
CA ALA A 325 -32.27 -5.35 19.20
C ALA A 325 -33.05 -5.09 20.49
N LEU A 326 -33.13 -6.08 21.40
CA LEU A 326 -33.79 -5.96 22.70
C LEU A 326 -33.10 -4.90 23.58
N ALA A 327 -31.75 -4.90 23.62
CA ALA A 327 -30.95 -3.88 24.30
C ALA A 327 -31.18 -2.46 23.76
N SER A 328 -31.47 -2.34 22.45
CA SER A 328 -31.82 -1.08 21.78
C SER A 328 -33.27 -0.64 22.01
N MET A 329 -34.13 -1.56 22.43
CA MET A 329 -35.52 -1.33 22.84
C MET A 329 -35.69 -1.11 24.37
N ASP A 330 -34.57 -0.94 25.08
CA ASP A 330 -34.47 -0.84 26.56
C ASP A 330 -34.87 -2.11 27.33
N ASP A 331 -35.11 -3.24 26.64
CA ASP A 331 -35.22 -4.55 27.29
C ASP A 331 -33.84 -5.15 27.55
N ALA A 332 -33.16 -4.56 28.54
CA ALA A 332 -31.86 -5.04 29.00
C ALA A 332 -31.91 -6.43 29.64
N ARG A 333 -33.08 -6.93 30.06
CA ARG A 333 -33.24 -8.26 30.67
C ARG A 333 -33.40 -9.35 29.60
N GLY A 334 -34.34 -9.21 28.67
CA GLY A 334 -34.47 -10.12 27.55
C GLY A 334 -33.21 -10.17 26.68
N ALA A 335 -32.47 -9.06 26.58
CA ALA A 335 -31.15 -9.05 25.96
C ALA A 335 -30.12 -9.92 26.71
N ILE A 336 -30.09 -9.87 28.05
CA ILE A 336 -29.22 -10.74 28.87
C ILE A 336 -29.65 -12.21 28.78
N ASP A 337 -30.95 -12.50 28.76
CA ASP A 337 -31.45 -13.88 28.66
C ASP A 337 -31.08 -14.54 27.32
N VAL A 338 -31.12 -13.79 26.21
CA VAL A 338 -30.63 -14.27 24.91
C VAL A 338 -29.10 -14.42 24.91
N LEU A 339 -28.36 -13.55 25.62
CA LEU A 339 -26.91 -13.72 25.80
C LEU A 339 -26.53 -14.82 26.81
N ASN A 340 -27.46 -15.30 27.65
CA ASN A 340 -27.27 -16.52 28.45
C ASN A 340 -27.36 -17.76 27.55
N ALA A 341 -28.38 -17.84 26.70
CA ALA A 341 -28.50 -18.91 25.71
C ALA A 341 -27.30 -18.96 24.75
N LEU A 342 -26.81 -17.79 24.31
CA LEU A 342 -25.63 -17.74 23.44
C LEU A 342 -24.35 -18.22 24.16
N THR A 343 -24.17 -17.95 25.46
CA THR A 343 -23.02 -18.51 26.23
C THR A 343 -23.06 -20.02 26.43
N GLU A 344 -24.21 -20.68 26.23
CA GLU A 344 -24.32 -22.14 26.24
C GLU A 344 -24.04 -22.76 24.84
N LEU A 345 -24.01 -21.92 23.80
CA LEU A 345 -23.81 -22.30 22.40
C LEU A 345 -22.38 -22.01 21.90
N ASP A 346 -21.88 -20.81 22.15
CA ASP A 346 -20.53 -20.32 21.83
C ASP A 346 -20.15 -19.24 22.85
N ASP A 347 -19.26 -19.57 23.79
CA ASP A 347 -18.80 -18.61 24.81
C ASP A 347 -17.61 -17.74 24.35
N THR A 348 -17.09 -17.96 23.13
CA THR A 348 -16.08 -17.12 22.49
C THR A 348 -16.65 -16.09 21.49
N TYR A 349 -17.96 -16.13 21.22
CA TYR A 349 -18.63 -15.34 20.20
C TYR A 349 -18.25 -13.82 20.28
N PRO A 350 -17.81 -13.19 19.18
CA PRO A 350 -17.32 -11.82 19.18
C PRO A 350 -18.30 -10.79 19.78
N GLY A 351 -17.81 -10.01 20.75
CA GLY A 351 -18.58 -8.93 21.38
C GLY A 351 -19.60 -9.37 22.44
N LEU A 352 -19.81 -10.67 22.65
CA LEU A 352 -20.74 -11.23 23.65
C LEU A 352 -20.49 -10.66 25.05
N TRP A 353 -19.27 -10.83 25.57
CA TRP A 353 -18.90 -10.44 26.94
C TRP A 353 -18.91 -8.92 27.13
N VAL A 354 -18.57 -8.18 26.07
CA VAL A 354 -18.65 -6.72 26.02
C VAL A 354 -20.10 -6.23 26.11
N LEU A 355 -21.04 -6.90 25.44
CA LEU A 355 -22.46 -6.55 25.50
C LEU A 355 -23.08 -6.93 26.87
N ARG A 356 -22.80 -8.13 27.39
CA ARG A 356 -23.20 -8.54 28.76
C ARG A 356 -22.73 -7.52 29.82
N THR A 357 -21.44 -7.16 29.80
CA THR A 357 -20.84 -6.18 30.71
C THR A 357 -21.58 -4.83 30.68
N LYS A 358 -21.91 -4.32 29.48
CA LYS A 358 -22.67 -3.07 29.31
C LYS A 358 -24.10 -3.18 29.85
N LEU A 359 -24.77 -4.31 29.66
CA LEU A 359 -26.15 -4.53 30.10
C LEU A 359 -26.27 -4.68 31.62
N PHE A 360 -25.42 -5.50 32.26
CA PHE A 360 -25.38 -5.59 33.72
C PHE A 360 -25.01 -4.25 34.35
N SER A 361 -24.05 -3.51 33.77
CA SER A 361 -23.70 -2.16 34.22
C SER A 361 -24.85 -1.15 34.06
N ARG A 362 -25.72 -1.29 33.06
CA ARG A 362 -26.94 -0.48 32.87
C ARG A 362 -28.03 -0.83 33.89
N LEU A 363 -28.11 -2.09 34.30
CA LEU A 363 -29.02 -2.58 35.34
C LEU A 363 -28.53 -2.29 36.78
N GLY A 364 -27.32 -1.74 36.94
CA GLY A 364 -26.70 -1.48 38.25
C GLY A 364 -26.05 -2.72 38.90
N ASP A 365 -26.05 -3.86 38.24
CA ASP A 365 -25.41 -5.08 38.73
C ASP A 365 -23.89 -5.04 38.44
N SER A 366 -23.19 -4.34 39.33
CA SER A 366 -21.73 -4.23 39.30
C SER A 366 -20.99 -5.55 39.53
N ALA A 367 -21.63 -6.58 40.09
CA ALA A 367 -21.03 -7.90 40.30
C ALA A 367 -21.03 -8.69 38.98
N SER A 368 -22.19 -8.91 38.38
CA SER A 368 -22.34 -9.62 37.11
C SER A 368 -21.67 -8.88 35.94
N ALA A 369 -21.59 -7.55 36.01
CA ALA A 369 -20.81 -6.74 35.05
C ALA A 369 -19.29 -6.95 35.18
N ARG A 370 -18.78 -7.16 36.40
CA ARG A 370 -17.36 -7.47 36.64
C ARG A 370 -17.03 -8.89 36.22
N GLU A 371 -17.86 -9.86 36.59
CA GLU A 371 -17.73 -11.26 36.16
C GLU A 371 -17.75 -11.38 34.63
N SER A 372 -18.73 -10.74 33.97
CA SER A 372 -18.82 -10.73 32.50
C SER A 372 -17.62 -10.06 31.83
N ARG A 373 -16.92 -9.13 32.50
CA ARG A 373 -15.70 -8.52 31.98
C ARG A 373 -14.52 -9.48 32.12
N THR A 374 -14.29 -9.97 33.33
CA THR A 374 -13.16 -10.88 33.63
C THR A 374 -13.24 -12.16 32.82
N LYS A 375 -14.43 -12.71 32.57
CA LYS A 375 -14.57 -13.86 31.65
C LYS A 375 -14.25 -13.52 30.18
N GLY A 376 -14.47 -12.27 29.74
CA GLY A 376 -14.01 -11.79 28.44
C GLY A 376 -12.49 -11.60 28.37
N GLU A 377 -11.89 -11.10 29.45
CA GLU A 377 -10.43 -10.94 29.62
C GLU A 377 -9.72 -12.32 29.66
N GLU A 378 -10.27 -13.30 30.37
CA GLU A 378 -9.79 -14.70 30.41
C GLU A 378 -9.84 -15.40 29.04
N ILE A 379 -10.84 -15.09 28.20
CA ILE A 379 -10.95 -15.67 26.86
C ILE A 379 -9.99 -15.01 25.88
N ALA A 380 -9.81 -13.68 25.96
CA ALA A 380 -8.78 -12.97 25.19
C ALA A 380 -7.38 -13.53 25.52
N HIS A 381 -7.01 -13.61 26.80
CA HIS A 381 -5.74 -14.18 27.23
C HIS A 381 -5.59 -15.67 26.90
N ARG A 382 -6.67 -16.44 26.76
CA ARG A 382 -6.61 -17.85 26.33
C ARG A 382 -6.22 -17.98 24.86
N GLU A 383 -6.73 -17.10 24.00
CA GLU A 383 -6.35 -17.07 22.59
C GLU A 383 -4.95 -16.46 22.39
N GLU A 384 -4.55 -15.45 23.19
CA GLU A 384 -3.17 -14.97 23.22
C GLU A 384 -2.18 -16.05 23.68
N HIS A 385 -2.48 -16.82 24.74
CA HIS A 385 -1.64 -17.94 25.18
C HIS A 385 -1.67 -19.15 24.24
N ARG A 386 -2.62 -19.24 23.31
CA ARG A 386 -2.56 -20.18 22.19
C ARG A 386 -1.59 -19.71 21.09
N ALA A 387 -1.29 -18.42 21.01
CA ALA A 387 -0.46 -17.80 19.97
C ALA A 387 0.97 -17.46 20.42
N GLY A 388 1.22 -17.20 21.72
CA GLY A 388 2.49 -16.68 22.24
C GLY A 388 3.25 -17.62 23.19
N GLY A 389 4.49 -17.97 22.83
CA GLY A 389 5.32 -19.00 23.47
C GLY A 389 6.62 -18.56 24.14
N GLY A 390 6.73 -17.30 24.58
CA GLY A 390 7.79 -16.82 25.49
C GLY A 390 9.09 -16.32 24.83
N ASP A 391 9.21 -15.00 24.70
CA ASP A 391 10.42 -14.30 24.25
C ASP A 391 11.12 -13.54 25.39
N ALA A 392 12.44 -13.35 25.23
CA ALA A 392 13.28 -12.51 26.09
C ALA A 392 13.90 -11.38 25.24
N VAL A 393 13.91 -10.16 25.76
CA VAL A 393 14.31 -8.95 25.02
C VAL A 393 15.77 -8.60 25.37
N ALA A 394 16.51 -8.01 24.43
CA ALA A 394 17.87 -7.54 24.69
C ALA A 394 17.84 -6.20 25.47
N CYS A 395 18.57 -6.12 26.60
CA CYS A 395 18.72 -4.87 27.35
C CYS A 395 19.39 -3.78 26.46
N PRO A 396 18.75 -2.63 26.21
CA PRO A 396 19.25 -1.60 25.27
C PRO A 396 20.54 -0.89 25.72
N LEU A 397 21.06 -1.21 26.92
CA LEU A 397 22.30 -0.66 27.46
C LEU A 397 23.47 -1.66 27.46
N CYS A 398 23.22 -2.96 27.26
CA CYS A 398 24.29 -3.99 27.30
C CYS A 398 24.07 -5.24 26.43
N ASN A 399 22.96 -5.34 25.69
CA ASN A 399 22.51 -6.50 24.92
C ASN A 399 22.38 -7.84 25.68
N GLY A 400 22.55 -7.87 27.01
CA GLY A 400 22.17 -9.03 27.80
C GLY A 400 20.66 -9.28 27.73
N LEU A 401 20.26 -10.53 27.47
CA LEU A 401 18.85 -10.93 27.44
C LEU A 401 18.20 -10.75 28.83
N ILE A 402 16.98 -10.22 28.84
CA ILE A 402 16.16 -9.98 30.03
C ILE A 402 14.73 -10.44 29.77
N SER A 403 13.98 -10.77 30.84
CA SER A 403 12.53 -10.93 30.71
C SER A 403 11.90 -9.61 30.28
N VAL A 404 10.78 -9.67 29.58
CA VAL A 404 9.98 -8.47 29.22
C VAL A 404 9.60 -7.69 30.50
N ASP A 405 9.30 -8.41 31.58
CA ASP A 405 8.86 -7.88 32.88
C ASP A 405 10.02 -7.52 33.84
N ALA A 406 11.27 -7.44 33.36
CA ALA A 406 12.41 -7.17 34.22
C ALA A 406 12.53 -5.68 34.57
N ASP A 407 12.22 -5.32 35.82
CA ASP A 407 12.37 -3.98 36.40
C ASP A 407 13.84 -3.48 36.44
N LYS A 408 14.79 -4.41 36.57
CA LYS A 408 16.22 -4.14 36.62
C LYS A 408 17.02 -5.16 35.82
N CYS A 409 17.95 -4.70 34.99
CA CYS A 409 18.80 -5.60 34.21
C CYS A 409 19.77 -6.38 35.10
N PRO A 410 19.73 -7.73 35.15
CA PRO A 410 20.66 -8.54 35.93
C PRO A 410 22.10 -8.51 35.39
N HIS A 411 22.31 -8.13 34.12
CA HIS A 411 23.62 -8.11 33.47
C HIS A 411 24.41 -6.81 33.67
N CYS A 412 23.75 -5.65 33.66
CA CYS A 412 24.42 -4.34 33.82
C CYS A 412 23.95 -3.53 35.04
N GLY A 413 22.91 -3.98 35.76
CA GLY A 413 22.37 -3.30 36.94
C GLY A 413 21.56 -2.03 36.64
N ALA A 414 21.30 -1.69 35.37
CA ALA A 414 20.44 -0.58 35.01
C ALA A 414 19.00 -0.82 35.49
N ASP A 415 18.43 0.18 36.16
CA ASP A 415 16.99 0.24 36.48
C ASP A 415 16.21 0.71 35.25
N PHE A 416 15.16 -0.01 34.88
CA PHE A 416 14.21 0.42 33.86
C PHE A 416 13.07 1.15 34.57
N PHE A 417 12.92 2.44 34.28
CA PHE A 417 11.82 3.22 34.81
C PHE A 417 10.57 2.99 33.96
N GLU A 418 9.44 2.68 34.60
CA GLU A 418 8.13 2.75 33.95
C GLU A 418 7.92 4.14 33.34
N GLU A 419 7.76 4.20 32.01
CA GLU A 419 7.23 5.39 31.35
C GLU A 419 5.74 5.45 31.68
N ILE A 420 5.39 6.18 32.75
CA ILE A 420 4.04 6.28 33.30
C ILE A 420 3.04 6.57 32.18
N GLY A 421 2.22 5.56 31.87
CA GLY A 421 1.27 5.63 30.76
C GLY A 421 0.22 6.71 31.01
N LEU A 422 -0.31 7.28 29.93
CA LEU A 422 -1.42 8.25 29.99
C LEU A 422 -2.69 7.66 30.66
N VAL A 423 -2.74 6.35 30.85
CA VAL A 423 -3.78 5.63 31.59
C VAL A 423 -3.63 5.79 33.11
N ASP A 424 -2.41 5.75 33.65
CA ASP A 424 -2.15 5.92 35.09
C ASP A 424 -2.22 7.39 35.52
N ASP A 425 -1.90 8.32 34.62
CA ASP A 425 -2.17 9.74 34.79
C ASP A 425 -3.69 10.00 34.89
N LEU A 426 -4.51 9.23 34.16
CA LEU A 426 -5.98 9.28 34.25
C LEU A 426 -6.54 8.55 35.48
N ASP A 427 -5.96 7.42 35.88
CA ASP A 427 -6.42 6.65 37.05
C ASP A 427 -5.98 7.27 38.38
N SER A 428 -4.84 7.98 38.42
CA SER A 428 -4.44 8.81 39.55
C SER A 428 -5.32 10.07 39.69
N LEU A 429 -5.67 10.74 38.59
CA LEU A 429 -6.72 11.77 38.58
C LEU A 429 -8.09 11.22 38.99
N GLY A 430 -8.42 9.98 38.59
CA GLY A 430 -9.62 9.26 39.01
C GLY A 430 -9.64 8.98 40.52
N LYS A 431 -8.55 8.44 41.06
CA LYS A 431 -8.38 8.17 42.50
C LYS A 431 -8.44 9.46 43.34
N ALA A 432 -7.85 10.56 42.86
CA ALA A 432 -7.98 11.87 43.50
C ALA A 432 -9.43 12.36 43.51
N ALA A 433 -10.14 12.29 42.37
CA ALA A 433 -11.54 12.67 42.26
C ALA A 433 -12.50 11.75 43.07
N ILE A 434 -12.09 10.52 43.36
CA ILE A 434 -12.83 9.58 44.21
C ILE A 434 -12.57 9.86 45.70
N GLN A 435 -11.34 10.21 46.09
CA GLN A 435 -11.03 10.58 47.49
C GLN A 435 -11.73 11.88 47.91
N ASP A 436 -11.77 12.90 47.04
CA ASP A 436 -12.52 14.14 47.31
C ASP A 436 -14.02 13.86 47.49
N ARG A 437 -14.57 12.90 46.73
CA ARG A 437 -16.00 12.58 46.72
C ARG A 437 -16.45 11.64 47.84
N ILE A 438 -15.55 10.80 48.36
CA ILE A 438 -15.79 9.97 49.56
C ILE A 438 -15.74 10.81 50.86
N GLY A 439 -15.20 12.03 50.80
CA GLY A 439 -15.15 12.96 51.93
C GLY A 439 -16.48 13.61 52.34
N GLU A 440 -17.49 13.66 51.47
CA GLU A 440 -18.72 14.46 51.71
C GLU A 440 -20.01 13.66 51.99
N GLU A 441 -20.04 12.33 51.78
CA GLU A 441 -21.33 11.59 51.70
C GLU A 441 -21.60 10.54 52.81
N LEU A 442 -20.76 10.48 53.87
CA LEU A 442 -20.97 9.58 55.02
C LEU A 442 -20.82 10.28 56.39
N SER A 443 -21.82 11.09 56.75
CA SER A 443 -21.98 11.66 58.10
C SER A 443 -23.31 11.22 58.75
N VAL A 444 -23.36 9.99 59.26
CA VAL A 444 -24.50 9.48 60.05
C VAL A 444 -24.00 8.72 61.29
N GLU A 445 -24.32 9.26 62.46
CA GLU A 445 -24.26 8.65 63.80
C GLU A 445 -25.71 8.61 64.38
N PRO A 446 -26.03 7.93 65.52
CA PRO A 446 -25.15 7.38 66.56
C PRO A 446 -25.51 5.97 67.11
N GLU A 447 -24.83 5.60 68.22
CA GLU A 447 -25.12 4.49 69.18
C GLU A 447 -24.83 3.04 68.72
N THR A 448 -24.11 2.18 69.45
CA THR A 448 -23.23 2.34 70.65
C THR A 448 -22.24 1.15 70.74
N GLY A 449 -21.33 1.12 71.74
CA GLY A 449 -21.21 -0.12 72.53
C GLY A 449 -19.89 -0.66 73.12
N LYS A 450 -19.00 0.17 73.69
CA LYS A 450 -17.99 -0.23 74.73
C LYS A 450 -16.70 -1.02 74.26
N PRO A 451 -15.57 -1.07 75.03
CA PRO A 451 -14.58 0.03 75.05
C PRO A 451 -13.06 -0.38 75.20
N ILE A 452 -12.21 0.63 75.50
CA ILE A 452 -10.91 0.62 76.25
C ILE A 452 -9.57 0.53 75.47
N LYS A 453 -8.90 1.69 75.25
CA LYS A 453 -7.71 2.12 76.04
C LYS A 453 -7.38 3.64 75.85
N PRO A 454 -6.70 4.32 76.79
CA PRO A 454 -6.62 5.81 76.79
C PRO A 454 -5.20 6.43 76.89
N LYS A 455 -5.05 7.67 76.37
CA LYS A 455 -4.19 8.75 76.95
C LYS A 455 -4.64 10.15 76.47
N PRO A 456 -4.27 11.27 77.14
CA PRO A 456 -4.99 12.54 77.05
C PRO A 456 -4.28 13.67 76.26
N ALA A 457 -5.01 14.77 76.05
CA ALA A 457 -4.55 16.02 75.41
C ALA A 457 -3.74 16.94 76.36
N ASP A 458 -3.08 17.98 75.83
CA ASP A 458 -3.64 19.38 75.86
C ASP A 458 -2.79 20.43 75.07
N ARG A 459 -3.42 21.58 74.75
CA ARG A 459 -2.86 22.97 74.67
C ARG A 459 -1.93 23.54 73.55
N VAL A 460 -2.51 24.44 72.74
CA VAL A 460 -2.37 25.94 72.79
C VAL A 460 -1.13 26.70 72.23
N VAL A 461 -1.34 27.42 71.10
CA VAL A 461 -1.15 28.89 70.83
C VAL A 461 0.22 29.56 70.47
N GLU A 462 0.17 30.33 69.37
CA GLU A 462 0.89 31.58 68.96
C GLU A 462 2.42 31.73 68.66
N SER A 463 2.68 31.95 67.35
CA SER A 463 3.15 33.23 66.75
C SER A 463 4.63 33.54 66.43
N LYS A 464 4.79 34.11 65.21
CA LYS A 464 5.70 35.17 64.68
C LYS A 464 6.61 34.74 63.51
N ILE A 465 6.41 35.22 62.26
CA ILE A 465 6.49 36.59 61.67
C ILE A 465 7.94 36.93 61.21
N PRO A 466 8.22 37.44 59.98
CA PRO A 466 7.39 37.51 58.76
C PRO A 466 8.08 37.27 57.37
N THR A 467 7.21 37.20 56.35
CA THR A 467 7.23 37.79 54.99
C THR A 467 8.07 39.10 54.76
N PRO A 468 8.35 39.60 53.51
CA PRO A 468 7.35 39.75 52.41
C PRO A 468 7.76 39.71 50.89
N THR A 469 6.86 39.09 50.09
CA THR A 469 6.22 39.57 48.83
C THR A 469 6.96 39.90 47.49
N GLU A 470 6.50 39.23 46.42
CA GLU A 470 5.95 39.79 45.13
C GLU A 470 6.88 40.38 44.02
N ALA A 471 6.51 40.41 42.72
CA ALA A 471 5.35 39.84 41.97
C ALA A 471 5.53 39.70 40.42
N THR A 472 4.73 38.80 39.82
CA THR A 472 4.09 38.83 38.47
C THR A 472 4.85 39.11 37.14
N SER A 473 4.96 38.05 36.31
CA SER A 473 4.26 37.89 34.99
C SER A 473 4.96 38.03 33.60
N ARG A 474 4.47 37.16 32.69
CA ARG A 474 4.19 37.32 31.23
C ARG A 474 5.30 37.41 30.14
N ARG A 475 5.27 36.37 29.28
CA ARG A 475 5.20 36.37 27.78
C ARG A 475 6.16 37.27 26.95
N GLY A 476 6.82 36.65 25.96
CA GLY A 476 7.16 37.36 24.69
C GLY A 476 8.06 36.61 23.68
N MET A 477 7.44 35.95 22.70
CA MET A 477 7.70 35.96 21.23
C MET A 477 8.95 36.72 20.68
N THR A 478 9.62 36.36 19.57
CA THR A 478 9.50 35.29 18.52
C THR A 478 10.69 35.37 17.55
N ASN A 479 11.01 34.28 16.83
CA ASN A 479 11.71 34.21 15.51
C ASN A 479 13.17 34.77 15.45
N GLY A 480 14.04 34.35 14.53
CA GLY A 480 13.95 33.26 13.55
C GLY A 480 14.94 33.43 12.38
N LEU A 481 15.66 32.33 12.07
CA LEU A 481 16.47 32.06 10.86
C LEU A 481 17.80 32.78 10.57
N ALA A 482 18.67 31.96 9.96
CA ALA A 482 19.70 32.24 8.95
C ALA A 482 21.04 32.88 9.35
N GLY A 483 22.11 32.19 8.95
CA GLY A 483 23.48 32.71 8.87
C GLY A 483 24.30 31.89 7.88
N HIS A 484 24.63 32.48 6.72
CA HIS A 484 25.55 31.90 5.74
C HIS A 484 26.38 32.99 5.05
N ALA A 485 27.70 32.91 5.30
CA ALA A 485 28.83 33.42 4.53
C ALA A 485 28.95 34.94 4.16
N PRO A 486 30.17 35.46 3.90
CA PRO A 486 30.40 36.92 3.84
C PRO A 486 31.21 37.45 2.63
N ARG A 487 31.09 38.77 2.35
CA ARG A 487 32.20 39.77 2.20
C ARG A 487 31.72 41.06 1.51
N GLY A 488 32.10 42.22 2.05
CA GLY A 488 31.85 43.55 1.46
C GLY A 488 32.51 44.66 2.31
N ALA A 489 33.16 45.64 1.68
CA ALA A 489 34.16 46.49 2.34
C ALA A 489 33.66 47.87 2.88
N MET A 490 34.53 48.49 3.71
CA MET A 490 34.67 49.94 4.01
C MET A 490 33.80 50.68 5.08
N SER A 491 34.51 51.13 6.14
CA SER A 491 34.63 52.53 6.61
C SER A 491 33.66 53.16 7.65
N ARG A 492 34.21 53.36 8.88
CA ARG A 492 33.95 54.45 9.89
C ARG A 492 32.54 54.48 10.55
N THR A 493 32.29 55.02 11.77
CA THR A 493 32.96 56.06 12.59
C THR A 493 32.80 55.81 14.12
N ASN A 494 33.23 56.74 15.01
CA ASN A 494 33.49 56.54 16.47
C ASN A 494 32.34 56.88 17.47
N GLY A 495 32.46 56.37 18.71
CA GLY A 495 31.86 56.87 19.98
C GLY A 495 32.26 56.00 21.21
N LEU A 496 33.21 56.38 22.10
CA LEU A 496 33.07 57.09 23.42
C LEU A 496 32.27 56.30 24.51
N THR A 497 32.55 56.20 25.84
CA THR A 497 33.57 56.63 26.86
C THR A 497 33.19 55.99 28.26
N ASN A 498 33.91 55.96 29.42
CA ASN A 498 35.27 56.32 29.91
C ASN A 498 35.58 55.70 31.32
N GLY A 499 36.86 55.37 31.64
CA GLY A 499 37.50 55.61 32.97
C GLY A 499 37.16 54.75 34.23
N ILE A 500 37.75 54.92 35.44
CA ILE A 500 39.09 55.42 35.90
C ILE A 500 39.51 54.83 37.30
N GLY A 501 40.72 54.24 37.43
CA GLY A 501 41.62 54.34 38.63
C GLY A 501 41.35 53.54 39.94
N GLN A 502 42.14 53.67 41.04
CA GLN A 502 43.56 54.12 41.22
C GLN A 502 44.16 53.92 42.67
N THR A 503 45.34 53.29 42.80
CA THR A 503 46.29 53.31 43.98
C THR A 503 45.88 52.59 45.31
N ASN A 504 46.67 52.45 46.41
CA ASN A 504 48.06 52.88 46.77
C ASN A 504 48.89 51.90 47.70
N GLY A 505 50.25 51.91 47.68
CA GLY A 505 51.24 51.14 48.53
C GLY A 505 51.89 49.80 48.00
N LEU A 506 53.19 49.43 48.17
CA LEU A 506 54.51 50.09 48.51
C LEU A 506 55.78 49.13 48.48
N GLY A 507 56.85 49.41 47.69
CA GLY A 507 58.33 49.14 47.92
C GLY A 507 58.94 47.70 47.90
N GLY A 508 60.23 47.42 47.57
CA GLY A 508 61.35 48.21 46.97
C GLY A 508 62.75 47.50 46.93
N GLN A 509 63.74 48.03 46.15
CA GLN A 509 65.23 47.78 46.12
C GLN A 509 65.81 46.43 45.57
N THR A 510 67.03 46.28 44.97
CA THR A 510 68.10 47.16 44.36
C THR A 510 69.16 46.40 43.48
N ASN A 511 69.71 47.06 42.44
CA ASN A 511 71.09 47.00 41.81
C ASN A 511 71.69 45.68 41.21
N GLY A 512 72.54 45.68 40.17
CA GLY A 512 72.95 46.73 39.20
C GLY A 512 74.24 46.44 38.34
N VAL A 513 74.45 47.23 37.26
CA VAL A 513 75.72 47.63 36.53
C VAL A 513 76.68 46.57 35.90
N THR A 514 77.53 46.79 34.86
CA THR A 514 77.69 47.73 33.68
C THR A 514 78.80 47.22 32.72
N ASN A 515 78.79 47.57 31.41
CA ASN A 515 79.95 48.14 30.64
C ASN A 515 79.69 48.33 29.13
N GLY A 516 80.51 49.17 28.46
CA GLY A 516 80.53 49.37 26.99
C GLY A 516 81.57 50.42 26.52
N LEU A 517 81.94 50.43 25.23
CA LEU A 517 82.90 51.34 24.56
C LEU A 517 82.43 51.58 23.10
N GLN A 518 82.18 52.82 22.67
CA GLN A 518 83.05 53.76 21.91
C GLN A 518 83.26 53.42 20.41
N ALA A 519 83.26 54.37 19.47
CA ALA A 519 83.06 55.84 19.48
C ALA A 519 82.40 56.28 18.15
N GLY A 520 81.82 57.48 17.95
CA GLY A 520 81.59 58.72 18.71
C GLY A 520 81.21 59.82 17.68
N SER A 521 80.71 61.03 17.95
CA SER A 521 80.22 61.80 19.12
C SER A 521 79.38 62.95 18.49
N ARG A 522 78.22 63.44 18.97
CA ARG A 522 77.82 64.10 20.24
C ARG A 522 76.27 64.21 20.23
N THR A 523 75.44 64.30 21.27
CA THR A 523 75.32 63.87 22.68
C THR A 523 74.21 64.71 23.33
N ASN A 524 73.38 64.12 24.20
CA ASN A 524 72.43 64.73 25.15
C ASN A 524 71.07 65.22 24.59
N GLY A 525 69.91 64.95 25.23
CA GLY A 525 69.64 64.13 26.43
C GLY A 525 68.16 63.66 26.44
N LEU A 526 67.85 62.44 26.93
CA LEU A 526 67.55 62.08 28.34
C LEU A 526 66.16 62.58 28.82
N THR A 527 65.32 61.80 29.52
CA THR A 527 65.51 60.50 30.20
C THR A 527 64.38 59.50 29.90
N ASN A 528 64.70 58.20 29.94
CA ASN A 528 63.72 57.11 30.02
C ASN A 528 63.82 56.44 31.40
N GLY A 529 62.73 55.92 31.96
CA GLY A 529 62.71 55.29 33.29
C GLY A 529 61.86 54.02 33.31
N LEU A 530 62.46 52.89 33.71
CA LEU A 530 61.82 51.56 33.67
C LEU A 530 61.61 50.98 35.07
N ALA A 531 60.45 50.36 35.27
CA ALA A 531 60.08 49.43 36.36
C ALA A 531 60.11 49.94 37.82
N THR A 532 58.98 49.77 38.54
CA THR A 532 58.87 48.77 39.63
C THR A 532 57.42 48.61 40.12
N LEU A 533 57.22 47.66 41.04
CA LEU A 533 55.94 47.10 41.45
C LEU A 533 55.01 48.04 42.24
N ARG A 534 53.71 47.89 41.93
CA ARG A 534 52.49 48.05 42.76
C ARG A 534 52.45 49.15 43.84
N ARG A 535 51.50 50.06 43.59
CA ARG A 535 50.70 50.80 44.58
C ARG A 535 49.25 50.84 44.04
N GLY A 536 48.20 50.23 44.62
CA GLY A 536 48.03 49.34 45.80
C GLY A 536 46.53 49.15 46.13
N MET A 537 46.00 49.65 47.27
CA MET A 537 44.55 49.56 47.64
C MET A 537 43.94 50.87 48.22
N THR A 538 42.65 51.14 47.93
CA THR A 538 41.56 51.72 48.78
C THR A 538 40.24 51.71 47.97
N ASN A 539 39.10 51.20 48.45
CA ASN A 539 38.05 51.83 49.31
C ASN A 539 37.48 53.16 48.75
N GLY A 540 36.16 53.40 48.63
CA GLY A 540 34.96 52.57 48.87
C GLY A 540 33.90 53.23 49.77
N LEU A 541 32.74 53.62 49.22
CA LEU A 541 31.56 54.26 49.85
C LEU A 541 30.35 54.11 48.89
N THR A 542 29.08 53.89 49.26
CA THR A 542 28.41 53.45 50.51
C THR A 542 27.02 52.86 50.20
N ASN A 543 26.28 52.37 51.21
CA ASN A 543 24.90 51.83 51.18
C ASN A 543 24.75 50.53 50.34
N GLY A 544 24.94 49.32 50.90
CA GLY A 544 24.97 48.95 52.33
C GLY A 544 23.54 48.75 52.89
N ASN A 545 23.23 47.69 53.65
CA ASN A 545 24.08 46.79 54.45
C ASN A 545 24.21 45.38 53.81
N GLY A 546 25.24 44.55 54.06
CA GLY A 546 26.41 44.65 54.95
C GLY A 546 26.73 43.25 55.55
N PHE A 547 27.95 42.83 55.84
CA PHE A 547 29.27 43.49 55.84
C PHE A 547 30.43 42.50 55.63
N THR A 548 31.57 43.00 55.14
CA THR A 548 32.98 42.58 55.40
C THR A 548 33.41 41.10 55.33
N ASN A 549 34.56 40.89 54.66
CA ASN A 549 35.43 39.70 54.72
C ASN A 549 34.81 38.43 54.09
N GLY A 550 35.55 37.58 53.38
CA GLY A 550 37.02 37.43 53.37
C GLY A 550 37.43 35.99 53.68
N LEU A 551 36.64 34.99 53.26
CA LEU A 551 36.89 33.56 53.39
C LEU A 551 36.51 32.85 52.08
N GLY A 552 37.38 32.09 51.43
CA GLY A 552 38.80 31.93 51.69
C GLY A 552 39.57 31.38 50.48
N ALA A 553 40.85 31.73 50.37
CA ALA A 553 41.73 31.14 49.36
C ALA A 553 42.05 29.68 49.75
N GLY A 554 41.45 28.71 49.05
CA GLY A 554 41.59 27.29 49.41
C GLY A 554 41.68 26.27 48.27
N ARG A 555 41.27 26.60 47.03
CA ARG A 555 41.30 25.63 45.90
C ARG A 555 41.99 26.10 44.61
N PHE A 556 41.85 27.38 44.21
CA PHE A 556 42.29 27.80 42.86
C PHE A 556 43.81 27.92 42.64
N GLN A 557 44.63 27.86 43.70
CA GLN A 557 46.10 27.82 43.59
C GLN A 557 46.66 26.43 43.21
N ARG A 558 45.81 25.40 43.04
CA ARG A 558 46.26 24.03 42.71
C ARG A 558 46.11 23.62 41.24
N GLU A 559 45.35 24.37 40.43
CA GLU A 559 45.09 24.01 39.02
C GLU A 559 45.90 24.83 38.00
N ALA A 560 46.35 26.04 38.37
CA ALA A 560 47.15 26.93 37.50
C ALA A 560 48.55 26.39 37.12
N ALA A 561 48.90 25.16 37.52
CA ALA A 561 50.17 24.50 37.23
C ALA A 561 50.13 23.58 35.97
N VAL A 562 48.94 23.23 35.45
CA VAL A 562 48.79 22.16 34.43
C VAL A 562 48.20 22.69 33.12
N THR A 563 48.98 23.50 32.36
CA THR A 563 48.56 23.88 30.97
C THR A 563 49.65 24.36 30.01
N LYS A 564 50.87 24.72 30.45
CA LYS A 564 51.89 25.32 29.53
C LYS A 564 52.29 24.41 28.35
N TRP A 565 52.31 23.09 28.54
CA TRP A 565 52.52 22.12 27.46
C TRP A 565 51.39 22.17 26.40
N LYS A 566 50.12 22.28 26.84
CA LYS A 566 48.96 22.40 25.95
C LYS A 566 49.01 23.65 25.07
N LEU A 567 49.66 24.73 25.53
CA LEU A 567 49.81 25.99 24.79
C LEU A 567 50.69 25.84 23.52
N TYR A 568 51.56 24.82 23.47
CA TYR A 568 52.34 24.48 22.27
C TYR A 568 51.79 23.24 21.55
N VAL A 569 51.35 22.22 22.29
CA VAL A 569 50.89 20.95 21.71
C VAL A 569 49.45 20.99 21.18
N ILE A 570 48.55 21.87 21.67
CA ILE A 570 47.25 22.05 21.02
C ILE A 570 47.40 22.70 19.64
N PRO A 571 48.12 23.83 19.46
CA PRO A 571 48.38 24.36 18.12
C PRO A 571 49.10 23.38 17.20
N LEU A 572 50.10 22.64 17.72
CA LEU A 572 50.86 21.69 16.91
C LEU A 572 50.01 20.47 16.52
N LEU A 573 49.25 19.85 17.43
CA LEU A 573 48.27 18.81 17.09
C LEU A 573 47.19 19.31 16.13
N ALA A 574 46.69 20.54 16.30
CA ALA A 574 45.69 21.11 15.40
C ALA A 574 46.25 21.31 13.99
N ILE A 575 47.51 21.76 13.86
CA ILE A 575 48.21 21.86 12.58
C ILE A 575 48.45 20.46 11.98
N THR A 576 48.87 19.47 12.77
CA THR A 576 49.03 18.09 12.28
C THR A 576 47.70 17.50 11.82
N LEU A 577 46.61 17.66 12.58
CA LEU A 577 45.26 17.22 12.21
C LEU A 577 44.71 17.95 10.98
N LEU A 578 45.05 19.23 10.78
CA LEU A 578 44.71 19.97 9.55
C LEU A 578 45.55 19.55 8.34
N LEU A 579 46.74 19.01 8.55
CA LEU A 579 47.63 18.52 7.49
C LEU A 579 47.46 17.04 7.17
N VAL A 580 46.89 16.22 8.07
CA VAL A 580 46.60 14.80 7.82
C VAL A 580 45.74 14.59 6.56
N PRO A 581 44.64 15.33 6.32
CA PRO A 581 43.86 15.22 5.07
C PRO A 581 44.60 15.64 3.80
N LEU A 582 45.72 16.37 3.93
CA LEU A 582 46.52 16.91 2.82
C LEU A 582 47.80 16.12 2.55
N LEU A 583 48.26 15.29 3.49
CA LEU A 583 49.54 14.59 3.44
C LEU A 583 49.46 13.07 3.71
N ALA A 584 48.29 12.54 4.12
CA ALA A 584 48.09 11.10 4.20
C ALA A 584 48.02 10.49 2.78
N PRO A 585 48.70 9.36 2.51
CA PRO A 585 48.46 8.59 1.30
C PRO A 585 47.00 8.14 1.24
N GLY A 586 46.36 8.29 0.07
CA GLY A 586 44.96 7.91 -0.12
C GLY A 586 44.76 6.40 0.03
N ALA A 587 44.28 5.97 1.20
CA ALA A 587 44.19 4.55 1.57
C ALA A 587 42.89 4.18 2.33
N SER A 588 41.83 4.99 2.18
CA SER A 588 40.45 4.56 2.48
C SER A 588 39.44 5.54 1.85
N THR A 589 39.01 5.27 0.62
CA THR A 589 37.80 5.86 0.05
C THR A 589 36.58 5.23 0.73
N ALA A 590 36.22 5.74 1.91
CA ALA A 590 34.88 5.53 2.44
C ALA A 590 33.89 6.07 1.39
N ARG A 591 33.09 5.18 0.81
CA ARG A 591 32.21 5.52 -0.32
C ARG A 591 31.17 6.57 0.10
N PRO A 592 30.69 7.42 -0.81
CA PRO A 592 29.58 8.32 -0.51
C PRO A 592 28.38 7.55 0.04
N TYR A 593 27.93 7.94 1.22
CA TYR A 593 26.62 7.58 1.75
C TYR A 593 25.84 8.88 1.98
N PRO A 594 24.60 9.02 1.49
CA PRO A 594 23.82 8.06 0.70
C PRO A 594 24.42 7.78 -0.69
N ILE A 595 24.11 6.60 -1.25
CA ILE A 595 24.23 6.28 -2.69
C ILE A 595 23.46 7.35 -3.48
N ARG A 596 23.85 7.64 -4.73
CA ARG A 596 23.16 8.59 -5.61
C ARG A 596 22.60 7.89 -6.83
N ILE A 597 21.39 8.28 -7.22
CA ILE A 597 20.78 7.87 -8.49
C ILE A 597 21.14 8.93 -9.53
N ASP A 598 22.35 8.82 -10.08
CA ASP A 598 22.89 9.71 -11.12
C ASP A 598 23.60 9.00 -12.29
N GLY A 599 23.73 7.66 -12.22
CA GLY A 599 24.24 6.78 -13.26
C GLY A 599 25.68 6.29 -13.06
N ASP A 600 26.40 6.80 -12.05
CA ASP A 600 27.77 6.39 -11.75
C ASP A 600 27.86 5.37 -10.60
N ALA A 601 28.04 4.11 -10.97
CA ALA A 601 28.23 2.95 -10.08
C ALA A 601 29.48 3.00 -9.15
N SER A 602 30.12 4.16 -8.96
CA SER A 602 31.35 4.32 -8.20
C SER A 602 31.16 4.42 -6.67
N ASP A 603 29.96 4.81 -6.21
CA ASP A 603 29.59 4.84 -4.78
C ASP A 603 28.96 3.53 -4.27
N TRP A 604 28.45 2.69 -5.17
CA TRP A 604 27.89 1.37 -4.89
C TRP A 604 28.89 0.41 -4.23
N ASN A 605 28.36 -0.58 -3.51
CA ASN A 605 29.13 -1.71 -3.02
C ASN A 605 29.13 -2.86 -4.03
N PRO A 606 30.28 -3.31 -4.58
CA PRO A 606 30.34 -4.43 -5.52
C PRO A 606 29.80 -5.76 -4.96
N ALA A 607 29.79 -5.95 -3.64
CA ALA A 607 29.18 -7.14 -3.02
C ALA A 607 27.64 -7.09 -2.96
N ALA A 608 27.03 -5.96 -3.34
CA ALA A 608 25.59 -5.74 -3.45
C ALA A 608 25.10 -5.72 -4.92
N ILE A 609 26.00 -6.01 -5.86
CA ILE A 609 25.71 -6.12 -7.30
C ILE A 609 26.20 -7.49 -7.77
N ALA A 610 25.26 -8.37 -8.10
CA ALA A 610 25.54 -9.67 -8.71
C ALA A 610 26.15 -9.52 -10.13
N ALA A 611 26.57 -10.63 -10.70
CA ALA A 611 27.04 -10.71 -12.07
C ALA A 611 26.33 -11.89 -12.72
N GLU A 612 25.46 -11.59 -13.69
CA GLU A 612 24.62 -12.56 -14.37
C GLU A 612 25.41 -13.33 -15.44
N VAL A 613 24.87 -14.48 -15.84
CA VAL A 613 25.37 -15.29 -16.95
C VAL A 613 24.91 -14.67 -18.26
N ARG A 614 25.77 -13.81 -18.84
CA ARG A 614 25.65 -13.20 -20.18
C ARG A 614 24.88 -14.08 -21.17
N GLY A 615 23.72 -13.60 -21.60
CA GLY A 615 22.90 -14.26 -22.60
C GLY A 615 23.61 -14.30 -23.96
N VAL A 616 23.39 -15.38 -24.72
CA VAL A 616 23.73 -15.41 -26.16
C VAL A 616 22.47 -15.01 -26.96
N GLY A 617 21.91 -13.85 -26.61
CA GLY A 617 20.73 -13.27 -27.24
C GLY A 617 21.07 -12.43 -28.48
N PRO A 618 20.09 -12.14 -29.34
CA PRO A 618 20.30 -11.31 -30.53
C PRO A 618 20.39 -9.80 -30.22
N ASN A 619 19.83 -9.35 -29.10
CA ASN A 619 19.77 -7.94 -28.72
C ASN A 619 20.59 -7.69 -27.42
N PRO A 620 21.76 -7.04 -27.50
CA PRO A 620 22.61 -6.78 -26.34
C PRO A 620 22.10 -5.62 -25.46
N ASP A 621 21.19 -4.79 -25.97
CA ASP A 621 20.71 -3.58 -25.29
C ASP A 621 19.74 -3.91 -24.13
N VAL A 622 19.35 -5.19 -23.99
CA VAL A 622 18.58 -5.73 -22.86
C VAL A 622 19.20 -6.95 -22.16
N ASP A 623 20.21 -7.60 -22.73
CA ASP A 623 21.03 -8.66 -22.09
C ASP A 623 21.62 -8.16 -20.76
N ILE A 624 21.02 -8.57 -19.63
CA ILE A 624 21.34 -8.13 -18.28
C ILE A 624 22.62 -8.85 -17.85
N VAL A 625 23.69 -8.09 -17.62
CA VAL A 625 24.98 -8.67 -17.20
C VAL A 625 25.25 -8.51 -15.71
N ARG A 626 24.55 -7.58 -15.03
CA ARG A 626 24.63 -7.37 -13.57
C ARG A 626 23.33 -6.76 -13.02
N PHE A 627 22.78 -7.33 -11.94
CA PHE A 627 21.69 -6.73 -11.14
C PHE A 627 22.16 -6.44 -9.70
N GLY A 628 21.57 -5.44 -9.02
CA GLY A 628 21.98 -5.04 -7.67
C GLY A 628 20.90 -4.32 -6.86
N ILE A 629 21.00 -4.44 -5.53
CA ILE A 629 20.06 -3.89 -4.54
C ILE A 629 20.85 -3.35 -3.33
N ALA A 630 20.47 -2.19 -2.78
CA ALA A 630 21.14 -1.63 -1.60
C ALA A 630 20.20 -0.80 -0.71
N ASP A 631 20.24 -1.06 0.61
CA ASP A 631 19.52 -0.23 1.58
C ASP A 631 20.19 1.14 1.78
N ASN A 632 19.35 2.17 1.92
CA ASN A 632 19.71 3.55 2.19
C ASN A 632 18.71 4.15 3.21
N VAL A 633 19.01 5.29 3.84
CA VAL A 633 18.21 5.77 5.00
C VAL A 633 16.71 5.84 4.69
N ASP A 634 16.38 6.54 3.60
CA ASP A 634 15.01 6.93 3.25
C ASP A 634 14.42 6.12 2.07
N TYR A 635 15.25 5.34 1.38
CA TYR A 635 14.84 4.56 0.19
C TYR A 635 15.65 3.28 -0.01
N LEU A 636 15.11 2.37 -0.82
CA LEU A 636 15.80 1.21 -1.37
C LEU A 636 16.32 1.57 -2.77
N ALA A 637 17.59 1.27 -3.04
CA ALA A 637 18.24 1.56 -4.33
C ALA A 637 18.42 0.28 -5.17
N PHE A 638 18.32 0.44 -6.49
CA PHE A 638 18.46 -0.64 -7.49
C PHE A 638 19.48 -0.26 -8.57
N PHE A 639 20.25 -1.25 -9.02
CA PHE A 639 21.26 -1.14 -10.08
C PHE A 639 21.03 -2.21 -11.14
N LEU A 640 21.14 -1.84 -12.42
CA LEU A 640 21.10 -2.77 -13.54
C LEU A 640 22.13 -2.35 -14.61
N GLU A 641 22.93 -3.29 -15.10
CA GLU A 641 23.87 -3.09 -16.22
C GLU A 641 23.60 -4.12 -17.31
N VAL A 642 23.39 -3.64 -18.55
CA VAL A 642 23.24 -4.47 -19.75
C VAL A 642 24.56 -4.59 -20.52
N ASN A 643 24.60 -5.48 -21.52
CA ASN A 643 25.76 -5.69 -22.37
C ASN A 643 25.95 -4.57 -23.42
N GLY A 644 24.84 -3.97 -23.88
CA GLY A 644 24.77 -2.90 -24.89
C GLY A 644 24.49 -1.51 -24.28
N VAL A 645 23.52 -0.79 -24.85
CA VAL A 645 23.07 0.54 -24.42
C VAL A 645 21.72 0.43 -23.72
N ALA A 646 21.64 0.81 -22.46
CA ALA A 646 20.41 0.76 -21.69
C ALA A 646 19.40 1.82 -22.16
N LEU A 647 18.11 1.45 -22.23
CA LEU A 647 17.02 2.30 -22.71
C LEU A 647 17.28 2.88 -24.11
N ARG A 648 17.77 2.05 -25.04
CA ARG A 648 18.08 2.48 -26.40
C ARG A 648 16.81 2.80 -27.20
N GLY A 649 15.80 1.93 -27.13
CA GLY A 649 14.57 2.04 -27.90
C GLY A 649 14.75 1.95 -29.42
N GLY A 650 13.65 2.02 -30.15
CA GLY A 650 13.65 2.17 -31.61
C GLY A 650 13.64 3.65 -32.01
N ASP A 651 14.18 3.97 -33.19
CA ASP A 651 14.44 5.36 -33.60
C ASP A 651 13.20 6.13 -34.15
N SER A 652 12.31 5.47 -34.92
CA SER A 652 11.19 6.16 -35.59
C SER A 652 10.04 5.23 -36.01
N PRO A 653 8.80 5.42 -35.49
CA PRO A 653 8.49 6.25 -34.32
C PRO A 653 9.30 5.79 -33.09
N PRO A 654 9.61 6.68 -32.12
CA PRO A 654 10.41 6.30 -30.96
C PRO A 654 9.65 5.29 -30.10
N THR A 655 10.19 4.08 -29.97
CA THR A 655 9.54 2.98 -29.24
C THR A 655 10.32 2.62 -27.98
N LEU A 656 9.59 2.29 -26.91
CA LEU A 656 10.14 2.11 -25.56
C LEU A 656 10.85 0.77 -25.38
N ASP A 657 12.04 0.83 -24.77
CA ASP A 657 12.56 -0.25 -23.94
C ASP A 657 12.04 -0.10 -22.50
N VAL A 658 11.99 -1.20 -21.77
CA VAL A 658 11.42 -1.26 -20.42
C VAL A 658 12.25 -2.15 -19.51
N PHE A 659 12.77 -1.58 -18.41
CA PHE A 659 13.32 -2.32 -17.29
C PHE A 659 12.31 -2.41 -16.16
N ARG A 660 12.29 -3.55 -15.46
CA ARG A 660 11.45 -3.82 -14.30
C ARG A 660 12.28 -4.41 -13.18
N VAL A 661 11.96 -4.02 -11.96
CA VAL A 661 12.36 -4.72 -10.75
C VAL A 661 11.08 -5.11 -10.02
N PHE A 662 10.92 -6.39 -9.73
CA PHE A 662 9.81 -6.93 -8.95
C PHE A 662 10.29 -7.10 -7.50
N LEU A 663 9.47 -6.66 -6.54
CA LEU A 663 9.80 -6.68 -5.11
C LEU A 663 8.75 -7.49 -4.35
N ASP A 664 9.18 -8.53 -3.67
CA ASP A 664 8.45 -9.33 -2.68
C ASP A 664 8.79 -8.77 -1.27
N THR A 665 7.77 -8.48 -0.48
CA THR A 665 7.89 -7.72 0.78
C THR A 665 7.55 -8.51 2.04
N ASP A 666 7.03 -9.73 1.89
CA ASP A 666 6.65 -10.63 2.99
C ASP A 666 7.33 -12.03 2.94
N ARG A 667 8.16 -12.28 1.92
CA ARG A 667 8.85 -13.55 1.60
C ARG A 667 7.90 -14.69 1.23
N SER A 668 6.67 -14.40 0.79
CA SER A 668 5.67 -15.41 0.43
C SER A 668 5.42 -15.43 -1.09
N SER A 669 5.87 -16.52 -1.73
CA SER A 669 5.51 -16.90 -3.11
C SER A 669 4.03 -17.28 -3.29
N SER A 670 3.14 -16.81 -2.43
CA SER A 670 1.68 -17.02 -2.41
C SER A 670 0.90 -15.69 -2.38
N THR A 671 1.56 -14.60 -2.03
CA THR A 671 1.13 -13.21 -2.14
C THR A 671 1.72 -12.60 -3.43
N GLY A 672 1.42 -11.33 -3.72
CA GLY A 672 1.96 -10.62 -4.88
C GLY A 672 1.69 -11.23 -6.27
N TYR A 673 2.45 -10.76 -7.26
CA TYR A 673 2.56 -11.32 -8.61
C TYR A 673 3.62 -12.41 -8.67
N ARG A 674 3.34 -13.53 -9.36
CA ARG A 674 4.26 -14.67 -9.46
C ARG A 674 5.32 -14.47 -10.53
N VAL A 675 6.57 -14.25 -10.09
CA VAL A 675 7.73 -14.02 -10.96
C VAL A 675 9.00 -14.56 -10.29
N ASP A 676 9.84 -15.32 -11.01
CA ASP A 676 11.10 -15.90 -10.47
C ASP A 676 10.97 -16.67 -9.12
N GLY A 677 9.78 -17.22 -8.85
CA GLY A 677 9.46 -17.86 -7.57
C GLY A 677 9.16 -16.91 -6.41
N LEU A 678 9.20 -15.59 -6.61
CA LEU A 678 8.72 -14.55 -5.69
C LEU A 678 7.20 -14.39 -5.73
N GLY A 679 6.66 -13.75 -4.68
CA GLY A 679 5.34 -13.13 -4.67
C GLY A 679 5.49 -11.61 -4.63
N ALA A 680 5.59 -10.96 -5.80
CA ALA A 680 5.96 -9.56 -5.88
C ALA A 680 4.78 -8.61 -5.54
N ASP A 681 4.81 -7.98 -4.37
CA ASP A 681 3.83 -6.98 -3.92
C ASP A 681 4.03 -5.60 -4.58
N ARG A 682 5.23 -5.34 -5.12
CA ARG A 682 5.56 -4.11 -5.86
C ARG A 682 6.28 -4.43 -7.16
N MET A 683 6.14 -3.54 -8.12
CA MET A 683 6.97 -3.51 -9.33
C MET A 683 7.44 -2.08 -9.58
N LEU A 684 8.75 -1.84 -9.53
CA LEU A 684 9.34 -0.67 -10.16
C LEU A 684 9.43 -0.94 -11.66
N GLN A 685 8.87 -0.05 -12.49
CA GLN A 685 9.10 -0.04 -13.93
C GLN A 685 9.79 1.27 -14.34
N VAL A 686 10.92 1.16 -15.02
CA VAL A 686 11.62 2.26 -15.71
C VAL A 686 11.47 2.04 -17.21
N SER A 687 11.19 3.08 -17.99
CA SER A 687 11.00 2.95 -19.44
C SER A 687 11.56 4.15 -20.18
N GLY A 688 12.11 3.94 -21.38
CA GLY A 688 12.76 4.99 -22.13
C GLY A 688 13.28 4.62 -23.51
N TRP A 689 13.90 5.61 -24.16
CA TRP A 689 14.52 5.50 -25.49
C TRP A 689 15.67 6.50 -25.65
N HIS A 690 16.51 6.29 -26.67
CA HIS A 690 17.74 7.03 -26.99
C HIS A 690 18.76 7.17 -25.83
N GLY A 691 18.80 6.20 -24.91
CA GLY A 691 19.67 6.26 -23.73
C GLY A 691 19.20 7.26 -22.69
N ALA A 692 17.88 7.47 -22.56
CA ALA A 692 17.26 8.38 -21.59
C ALA A 692 16.11 7.68 -20.84
N VAL A 693 15.85 8.09 -19.59
CA VAL A 693 14.65 7.71 -18.83
C VAL A 693 13.49 8.61 -19.25
N ASN A 694 12.39 8.03 -19.68
CA ASN A 694 11.16 8.76 -20.05
C ASN A 694 10.06 8.60 -19.00
N THR A 695 9.96 7.43 -18.36
CA THR A 695 9.09 7.19 -17.19
C THR A 695 9.80 6.31 -16.16
N SER A 696 9.44 6.50 -14.88
CA SER A 696 9.89 5.67 -13.76
C SER A 696 8.79 5.65 -12.70
N THR A 697 8.26 4.46 -12.39
CA THR A 697 7.01 4.29 -11.63
C THR A 697 7.05 3.03 -10.79
N LEU A 698 6.78 3.14 -9.49
CA LEU A 698 6.45 2.02 -8.61
C LEU A 698 4.96 1.69 -8.71
N PHE A 699 4.62 0.44 -8.94
CA PHE A 699 3.26 -0.10 -8.89
C PHE A 699 3.08 -0.96 -7.62
N GLU A 700 1.85 -1.03 -7.11
CA GLU A 700 1.42 -1.95 -6.05
C GLU A 700 0.50 -3.03 -6.63
N TRP A 701 0.71 -4.27 -6.22
CA TRP A 701 -0.11 -5.41 -6.61
C TRP A 701 -1.52 -5.38 -5.95
N ASP A 702 -2.55 -5.73 -6.73
CA ASP A 702 -3.90 -5.96 -6.24
C ASP A 702 -4.09 -7.43 -5.84
N THR A 703 -4.02 -7.70 -4.53
CA THR A 703 -4.15 -9.03 -3.93
C THR A 703 -5.50 -9.72 -4.16
N ASN A 704 -6.48 -9.06 -4.78
CA ASN A 704 -7.78 -9.65 -5.11
C ASN A 704 -7.80 -10.33 -6.50
N ARG A 705 -6.70 -10.24 -7.26
CA ARG A 705 -6.58 -10.83 -8.60
C ARG A 705 -5.80 -12.15 -8.56
N ASP A 706 -5.94 -12.92 -9.64
CA ASP A 706 -5.07 -14.07 -9.85
C ASP A 706 -3.60 -13.61 -9.94
N ALA A 707 -2.70 -14.35 -9.31
CA ALA A 707 -1.29 -13.99 -9.17
C ALA A 707 -0.49 -14.00 -10.49
N PHE A 708 -1.11 -14.36 -11.61
CA PHE A 708 -0.57 -14.26 -12.97
C PHE A 708 -1.27 -13.17 -13.82
N ASP A 709 -2.36 -12.55 -13.37
CA ASP A 709 -3.04 -11.47 -14.11
C ASP A 709 -2.28 -10.15 -14.03
N TRP A 710 -1.47 -9.87 -15.05
CA TRP A 710 -0.69 -8.63 -15.21
C TRP A 710 -1.47 -7.32 -14.94
N ARG A 711 -2.80 -7.33 -15.08
CA ARG A 711 -3.68 -6.18 -14.80
C ARG A 711 -3.82 -5.89 -13.30
N GLY A 712 -3.17 -6.66 -12.42
CA GLY A 712 -3.03 -6.40 -10.98
C GLY A 712 -1.97 -5.39 -10.60
N TRP A 713 -1.14 -4.91 -11.53
CA TRP A 713 -0.26 -3.77 -11.27
C TRP A 713 -1.04 -2.45 -11.23
N THR A 714 -1.22 -1.91 -10.02
CA THR A 714 -2.05 -0.71 -9.76
C THR A 714 -1.24 0.45 -9.15
N LYS A 715 -1.91 1.60 -8.94
CA LYS A 715 -1.44 2.72 -8.10
C LYS A 715 -0.03 3.25 -8.43
N GLY A 716 0.27 3.42 -9.72
CA GLY A 716 1.55 3.92 -10.21
C GLY A 716 2.01 5.22 -9.53
N THR A 717 3.03 5.12 -8.69
CA THR A 717 3.66 6.20 -7.92
C THR A 717 5.00 6.55 -8.57
N PRO A 718 5.29 7.83 -8.92
CA PRO A 718 6.55 8.18 -9.56
C PRO A 718 7.77 7.82 -8.71
N ALA A 719 8.74 7.14 -9.33
CA ALA A 719 10.04 6.81 -8.77
C ALA A 719 11.14 7.65 -9.44
N GLN A 720 12.32 7.76 -8.83
CA GLN A 720 13.48 8.41 -9.46
C GLN A 720 14.37 7.32 -10.07
N ALA A 721 14.73 7.51 -11.35
CA ALA A 721 15.72 6.69 -12.05
C ALA A 721 16.64 7.55 -12.91
N ALA A 722 17.85 7.03 -13.15
CA ALA A 722 18.88 7.61 -14.02
C ALA A 722 19.43 6.51 -14.96
N VAL A 723 20.00 6.93 -16.08
CA VAL A 723 20.62 6.03 -17.07
C VAL A 723 21.93 6.62 -17.57
N TYR A 724 22.95 5.78 -17.73
CA TYR A 724 24.26 6.18 -18.23
C TYR A 724 24.92 5.04 -19.02
N GLY A 725 24.90 5.15 -20.35
CA GLY A 725 25.48 4.15 -21.25
C GLY A 725 24.78 2.79 -21.14
N SER A 726 25.46 1.81 -20.54
CA SER A 726 24.94 0.46 -20.30
C SER A 726 24.16 0.31 -18.98
N ARG A 727 24.03 1.37 -18.16
CA ARG A 727 23.57 1.27 -16.77
C ARG A 727 22.28 2.02 -16.50
N VAL A 728 21.42 1.45 -15.67
CA VAL A 728 20.27 2.11 -15.04
C VAL A 728 20.40 2.02 -13.53
N GLU A 729 20.07 3.13 -12.88
CA GLU A 729 19.95 3.21 -11.43
C GLU A 729 18.55 3.70 -11.08
N ALA A 730 17.99 3.26 -9.96
CA ALA A 730 16.71 3.74 -9.48
C ALA A 730 16.59 3.71 -7.95
N GLN A 731 15.69 4.52 -7.41
CA GLN A 731 15.33 4.51 -5.99
C GLN A 731 13.81 4.44 -5.79
N VAL A 732 13.42 3.76 -4.72
CA VAL A 732 12.03 3.66 -4.26
C VAL A 732 11.99 4.03 -2.77
N ASP A 733 11.23 5.06 -2.41
CA ASP A 733 11.02 5.52 -1.03
C ASP A 733 10.53 4.35 -0.16
N TRP A 734 11.15 4.13 1.00
CA TRP A 734 10.82 3.01 1.87
C TRP A 734 9.33 3.01 2.27
N LEU A 735 8.73 4.18 2.48
CA LEU A 735 7.33 4.33 2.86
C LEU A 735 6.35 3.97 1.73
N ALA A 736 6.81 3.93 0.47
CA ALA A 736 6.04 3.42 -0.67
C ALA A 736 6.12 1.89 -0.81
N ILE A 737 7.15 1.27 -0.23
CA ILE A 737 7.30 -0.19 -0.14
C ILE A 737 6.52 -0.70 1.08
N LEU A 738 6.95 -0.32 2.29
CA LEU A 738 6.40 -0.78 3.57
C LEU A 738 6.35 0.34 4.62
N PRO A 739 5.42 0.30 5.60
CA PRO A 739 5.38 1.27 6.70
C PRO A 739 6.54 1.12 7.72
N SER A 740 7.33 0.07 7.60
CA SER A 740 8.51 -0.25 8.41
C SER A 740 9.52 -1.02 7.56
N LYS A 741 10.82 -0.75 7.68
CA LYS A 741 11.85 -1.54 6.99
C LYS A 741 11.78 -3.01 7.41
N GLN A 742 11.88 -3.90 6.42
CA GLN A 742 12.00 -5.35 6.53
C GLN A 742 12.80 -5.85 5.31
N PRO A 743 13.35 -7.09 5.34
CA PRO A 743 14.03 -7.67 4.17
C PRO A 743 13.11 -7.73 2.94
N VAL A 744 13.43 -6.95 1.91
CA VAL A 744 12.82 -7.02 0.59
C VAL A 744 13.61 -7.98 -0.28
N TYR A 745 12.92 -8.77 -1.10
CA TYR A 745 13.50 -9.69 -2.08
C TYR A 745 13.16 -9.19 -3.47
N ALA A 746 14.15 -9.13 -4.37
CA ALA A 746 13.94 -8.56 -5.70
C ALA A 746 14.60 -9.36 -6.82
N THR A 747 13.94 -9.37 -7.98
CA THR A 747 14.44 -9.88 -9.28
C THR A 747 14.18 -8.82 -10.36
N ALA A 748 14.84 -8.93 -11.53
CA ALA A 748 14.74 -7.94 -12.60
C ALA A 748 14.42 -8.55 -13.97
N HIS A 749 13.80 -7.73 -14.83
CA HIS A 749 13.40 -8.06 -16.20
C HIS A 749 13.69 -6.86 -17.12
N ALA A 750 14.20 -7.14 -18.32
CA ALA A 750 14.49 -6.15 -19.35
C ALA A 750 13.76 -6.54 -20.63
N ARG A 751 13.09 -5.61 -21.32
CA ARG A 751 12.48 -5.86 -22.63
C ARG A 751 12.70 -4.71 -23.61
N SER A 752 13.17 -5.08 -24.79
CA SER A 752 13.42 -4.19 -25.92
C SER A 752 12.13 -3.86 -26.66
N HIS A 753 12.13 -2.74 -27.38
CA HIS A 753 11.05 -2.36 -28.29
C HIS A 753 10.73 -3.40 -29.39
N ASP A 754 11.67 -4.29 -29.72
CA ASP A 754 11.49 -5.36 -30.72
C ASP A 754 10.81 -6.62 -30.16
N GLY A 755 10.52 -6.63 -28.85
CA GLY A 755 9.91 -7.75 -28.15
C GLY A 755 10.87 -8.83 -27.66
N THR A 756 12.19 -8.65 -27.85
CA THR A 756 13.22 -9.46 -27.15
C THR A 756 13.33 -9.02 -25.69
N ASP A 757 13.52 -9.99 -24.79
CA ASP A 757 13.63 -9.75 -23.37
C ASP A 757 14.61 -10.69 -22.66
N ASP A 758 14.97 -10.30 -21.44
CA ASP A 758 15.91 -11.00 -20.57
C ASP A 758 15.57 -10.79 -19.08
N THR A 759 16.13 -11.63 -18.21
CA THR A 759 15.79 -11.75 -16.80
C THR A 759 17.02 -11.97 -15.95
N ALA A 760 17.08 -11.36 -14.75
CA ALA A 760 18.17 -11.61 -13.82
C ALA A 760 18.23 -13.10 -13.42
N ASP A 761 19.45 -13.61 -13.19
CA ASP A 761 19.68 -15.00 -12.78
C ASP A 761 19.45 -15.23 -11.27
N TYR A 762 19.35 -14.13 -10.50
CA TYR A 762 19.38 -14.12 -9.04
C TYR A 762 18.33 -13.19 -8.42
N VAL A 763 17.62 -13.71 -7.42
CA VAL A 763 16.89 -12.93 -6.43
C VAL A 763 17.90 -12.37 -5.42
N LEU A 764 17.85 -11.06 -5.20
CA LEU A 764 18.70 -10.35 -4.24
C LEU A 764 17.89 -9.89 -3.03
N SER A 765 18.49 -9.94 -1.83
CA SER A 765 17.88 -9.41 -0.59
C SER A 765 18.45 -8.04 -0.25
N SER A 766 17.60 -7.14 0.29
CA SER A 766 18.03 -5.83 0.78
C SER A 766 18.87 -5.88 2.08
N GLU A 767 18.77 -6.96 2.86
CA GLU A 767 19.38 -7.07 4.20
C GLU A 767 20.40 -8.22 4.34
N GLY A 768 20.58 -9.08 3.33
CA GLY A 768 21.36 -10.30 3.48
C GLY A 768 21.93 -10.91 2.19
N PRO A 769 22.68 -12.03 2.33
CA PRO A 769 23.21 -12.78 1.19
C PRO A 769 22.10 -13.44 0.36
N SER A 770 22.47 -13.90 -0.84
CA SER A 770 21.62 -14.72 -1.71
C SER A 770 22.18 -16.12 -1.88
N LEU A 771 21.29 -17.08 -2.10
CA LEU A 771 21.59 -18.48 -2.39
C LEU A 771 20.96 -18.85 -3.74
N VAL A 772 21.76 -19.36 -4.67
CA VAL A 772 21.25 -20.00 -5.90
C VAL A 772 21.29 -21.50 -5.72
N VAL A 773 20.22 -22.18 -6.10
CA VAL A 773 20.14 -23.64 -6.17
C VAL A 773 19.80 -24.01 -7.61
N VAL A 774 20.74 -24.65 -8.31
CA VAL A 774 20.49 -25.28 -9.61
C VAL A 774 20.14 -26.74 -9.35
N GLN A 775 18.98 -27.19 -9.84
CA GLN A 775 18.57 -28.59 -9.75
C GLN A 775 18.63 -29.29 -11.11
N ASP A 776 19.28 -30.47 -11.14
CA ASP A 776 19.36 -31.34 -12.31
C ASP A 776 18.62 -32.66 -12.01
N THR A 777 17.52 -32.93 -12.71
CA THR A 777 16.88 -34.25 -12.72
C THR A 777 17.75 -35.22 -13.52
N VAL A 778 18.26 -36.28 -12.89
CA VAL A 778 19.31 -37.16 -13.47
C VAL A 778 18.91 -38.63 -13.47
N VAL A 779 17.62 -38.90 -13.63
CA VAL A 779 17.04 -40.25 -13.54
C VAL A 779 17.38 -41.10 -14.78
N SER A 780 17.78 -42.36 -14.55
CA SER A 780 17.94 -43.38 -15.59
C SER A 780 16.60 -43.82 -16.20
N ASP A 781 16.59 -44.26 -17.47
CA ASP A 781 15.41 -44.88 -18.12
C ASP A 781 14.77 -45.97 -17.24
N ILE A 782 15.61 -46.90 -16.79
CA ILE A 782 15.22 -48.00 -15.91
C ILE A 782 15.86 -47.78 -14.55
N VAL A 783 15.03 -47.53 -13.55
CA VAL A 783 15.39 -47.42 -12.15
C VAL A 783 15.34 -48.81 -11.52
N SER A 784 16.47 -49.26 -10.96
CA SER A 784 16.59 -50.51 -10.20
C SER A 784 17.82 -50.45 -9.28
N GLY A 785 17.81 -51.19 -8.17
CA GLY A 785 18.86 -51.08 -7.14
C GLY A 785 18.86 -49.71 -6.47
N THR A 786 20.03 -49.15 -6.16
CA THR A 786 20.14 -47.74 -5.74
C THR A 786 20.26 -46.84 -6.96
N ALA A 787 19.39 -45.85 -7.09
CA ALA A 787 19.36 -44.91 -8.20
C ALA A 787 19.37 -43.45 -7.70
N GLN A 788 20.18 -42.60 -8.35
CA GLN A 788 20.12 -41.16 -8.17
C GLN A 788 18.92 -40.60 -8.93
N LEU A 789 18.18 -39.69 -8.29
CA LEU A 789 17.00 -39.03 -8.87
C LEU A 789 17.29 -37.56 -9.19
N LEU A 790 17.99 -36.87 -8.29
CA LEU A 790 18.22 -35.42 -8.34
C LEU A 790 19.66 -35.08 -7.96
N GLN A 791 20.20 -34.03 -8.57
CA GLN A 791 21.39 -33.31 -8.12
C GLN A 791 21.01 -31.86 -7.78
N LEU A 792 21.64 -31.30 -6.75
CA LEU A 792 21.49 -29.91 -6.34
C LEU A 792 22.87 -29.26 -6.23
N ASP A 793 23.12 -28.27 -7.08
CA ASP A 793 24.32 -27.42 -7.05
C ASP A 793 23.97 -26.09 -6.39
N ILE A 794 24.50 -25.88 -5.18
CA ILE A 794 24.12 -24.78 -4.29
C ILE A 794 25.29 -23.79 -4.18
N GLY A 795 25.08 -22.54 -4.63
CA GLY A 795 26.06 -21.45 -4.55
C GLY A 795 25.55 -20.25 -3.75
N ALA A 796 26.45 -19.47 -3.15
CA ALA A 796 26.12 -18.27 -2.38
C ALA A 796 26.67 -16.99 -3.03
N PHE A 797 26.02 -15.85 -2.75
CA PHE A 797 26.44 -14.50 -3.14
C PHE A 797 26.23 -13.51 -1.98
N GLY A 798 26.98 -12.40 -1.96
CA GLY A 798 26.93 -11.38 -0.91
C GLY A 798 27.62 -11.76 0.41
N GLY A 799 27.54 -13.03 0.83
CA GLY A 799 28.16 -13.54 2.06
C GLY A 799 28.00 -15.06 2.25
N ASP A 800 28.58 -15.59 3.32
CA ASP A 800 28.40 -17.01 3.72
C ASP A 800 26.92 -17.27 4.11
N VAL A 801 26.35 -18.38 3.63
CA VAL A 801 24.94 -18.77 3.86
C VAL A 801 24.86 -20.11 4.61
N PRO A 802 24.18 -20.18 5.77
CA PRO A 802 23.90 -21.45 6.43
C PRO A 802 22.70 -22.17 5.79
N VAL A 803 22.84 -23.46 5.48
CA VAL A 803 21.75 -24.35 5.04
C VAL A 803 21.58 -25.47 6.08
N THR A 804 20.34 -25.72 6.52
CA THR A 804 20.03 -26.71 7.58
C THR A 804 18.99 -27.77 7.18
N GLY A 805 18.35 -27.62 6.03
CA GLY A 805 17.35 -28.59 5.55
C GLY A 805 16.94 -28.36 4.10
N ILE A 806 16.47 -29.41 3.47
CA ILE A 806 16.00 -29.42 2.07
C ILE A 806 14.76 -30.32 1.99
N THR A 807 13.67 -29.82 1.44
CA THR A 807 12.47 -30.60 1.13
C THR A 807 12.46 -31.00 -0.33
N VAL A 808 12.21 -32.28 -0.58
CA VAL A 808 12.18 -32.87 -1.93
C VAL A 808 10.79 -33.46 -2.16
N THR A 809 10.21 -33.20 -3.33
CA THR A 809 8.93 -33.75 -3.77
C THR A 809 9.15 -34.87 -4.77
N LEU A 810 8.67 -36.08 -4.45
CA LEU A 810 8.73 -37.23 -5.34
C LEU A 810 7.75 -37.07 -6.52
N THR A 811 8.22 -37.33 -7.74
CA THR A 811 7.45 -37.29 -9.01
C THR A 811 7.23 -38.69 -9.58
N GLY A 812 6.39 -38.81 -10.61
CA GLY A 812 6.02 -40.09 -11.24
C GLY A 812 4.86 -40.85 -10.57
N SER A 813 4.38 -41.90 -11.23
CA SER A 813 3.19 -42.68 -10.83
C SER A 813 3.38 -43.61 -9.63
N SER A 814 4.61 -43.89 -9.21
CA SER A 814 4.91 -44.83 -8.12
C SER A 814 4.20 -44.46 -6.80
N PRO A 815 3.61 -45.44 -6.08
CA PRO A 815 3.08 -45.23 -4.74
C PRO A 815 4.22 -45.07 -3.71
N ILE A 816 3.97 -44.30 -2.66
CA ILE A 816 4.95 -44.03 -1.59
C ILE A 816 5.56 -45.30 -0.98
N GLY A 817 4.74 -46.33 -0.72
CA GLY A 817 5.21 -47.62 -0.21
C GLY A 817 6.12 -48.40 -1.17
N GLY A 818 6.24 -47.97 -2.43
CA GLY A 818 7.19 -48.49 -3.41
C GLY A 818 8.63 -48.02 -3.20
N VAL A 819 8.86 -46.94 -2.42
CA VAL A 819 10.19 -46.36 -2.16
C VAL A 819 10.54 -46.57 -0.68
N PRO A 820 11.34 -47.58 -0.30
CA PRO A 820 11.54 -47.92 1.11
C PRO A 820 12.49 -46.95 1.85
N ARG A 821 13.40 -46.29 1.11
CA ARG A 821 14.32 -45.28 1.64
C ARG A 821 14.75 -44.29 0.56
N LEU A 822 14.85 -43.02 0.94
CA LEU A 822 15.63 -41.98 0.27
C LEU A 822 16.85 -41.59 1.12
N GLN A 823 17.94 -41.21 0.45
CA GLN A 823 19.14 -40.64 1.06
C GLN A 823 19.46 -39.30 0.42
N LEU A 824 19.82 -38.32 1.23
CA LEU A 824 20.54 -37.12 0.81
C LEU A 824 22.03 -37.38 1.02
N LEU A 825 22.83 -37.24 -0.03
CA LEU A 825 24.27 -37.50 -0.06
C LEU A 825 25.02 -36.22 -0.45
N ASP A 826 26.27 -36.08 -0.02
CA ASP A 826 27.17 -35.04 -0.52
C ASP A 826 28.09 -35.52 -1.65
N ASP A 827 28.93 -34.62 -2.17
CA ASP A 827 29.85 -34.85 -3.29
C ASP A 827 30.87 -35.98 -3.05
N THR A 828 31.10 -36.35 -1.79
CA THR A 828 31.94 -37.50 -1.41
C THR A 828 31.20 -38.85 -1.45
N GLY A 829 29.87 -38.83 -1.64
CA GLY A 829 28.99 -39.97 -1.45
C GLY A 829 28.68 -40.28 0.02
N SER A 830 28.92 -39.35 0.94
CA SER A 830 28.58 -39.52 2.36
C SER A 830 27.12 -39.15 2.61
N VAL A 831 26.40 -39.98 3.38
CA VAL A 831 25.00 -39.71 3.75
C VAL A 831 24.94 -38.51 4.70
N VAL A 832 24.19 -37.48 4.29
CA VAL A 832 23.90 -36.26 5.05
C VAL A 832 22.67 -36.46 5.94
N ASP A 833 21.65 -37.12 5.41
CA ASP A 833 20.42 -37.53 6.11
C ASP A 833 19.73 -38.65 5.32
N GLU A 834 18.94 -39.50 5.97
CA GLU A 834 18.13 -40.54 5.30
C GLU A 834 16.71 -40.63 5.86
N ARG A 835 15.75 -40.93 4.97
CA ARG A 835 14.31 -40.91 5.29
C ARG A 835 13.60 -42.08 4.62
N THR A 836 12.66 -42.72 5.31
CA THR A 836 11.63 -43.53 4.66
C THR A 836 10.46 -42.62 4.30
N PRO A 837 10.10 -42.49 3.01
CA PRO A 837 8.94 -41.71 2.59
C PRO A 837 7.63 -42.17 3.26
N VAL A 838 6.86 -41.22 3.77
CA VAL A 838 5.48 -41.41 4.27
C VAL A 838 4.47 -40.54 3.52
N ASP A 839 4.95 -39.58 2.74
CA ASP A 839 4.21 -38.71 1.82
C ASP A 839 5.12 -38.37 0.63
N ARG A 840 4.59 -37.73 -0.43
CA ARG A 840 5.38 -37.28 -1.60
C ARG A 840 6.38 -36.18 -1.24
N ARG A 841 6.13 -35.37 -0.22
CA ARG A 841 7.08 -34.36 0.27
C ARG A 841 7.91 -34.92 1.41
N VAL A 842 9.23 -34.98 1.20
CA VAL A 842 10.20 -35.56 2.14
C VAL A 842 11.21 -34.49 2.52
N THR A 843 11.19 -34.08 3.78
CA THR A 843 12.13 -33.09 4.34
C THR A 843 13.35 -33.80 4.94
N PHE A 844 14.52 -33.46 4.42
CA PHE A 844 15.81 -33.76 5.03
C PHE A 844 16.21 -32.61 5.98
N SER A 845 16.86 -32.93 7.09
CA SER A 845 17.30 -31.94 8.09
C SER A 845 18.61 -32.37 8.71
N PHE A 846 19.59 -31.46 8.71
CA PHE A 846 20.99 -31.76 9.01
C PHE A 846 21.68 -30.59 9.73
N PRO A 847 22.83 -30.83 10.42
CA PRO A 847 23.63 -29.76 11.00
C PRO A 847 24.07 -28.74 9.95
N GLU A 848 24.16 -27.48 10.36
CA GLU A 848 24.49 -26.32 9.52
C GLU A 848 25.64 -26.58 8.53
N ARG A 849 25.32 -26.55 7.22
CA ARG A 849 26.30 -26.54 6.13
C ARG A 849 26.43 -25.12 5.59
N ILE A 850 27.58 -24.49 5.81
CA ILE A 850 27.87 -23.13 5.35
C ILE A 850 28.34 -23.16 3.88
N VAL A 851 27.51 -22.61 2.99
CA VAL A 851 27.84 -22.35 1.58
C VAL A 851 28.56 -21.02 1.48
N ARG A 852 29.65 -20.93 0.70
CA ARG A 852 30.48 -19.71 0.61
C ARG A 852 30.47 -19.08 -0.79
N PRO A 853 30.53 -17.75 -0.91
CA PRO A 853 30.68 -17.08 -2.19
C PRO A 853 31.88 -17.60 -2.99
N GLY A 854 31.66 -17.86 -4.28
CA GLY A 854 32.67 -18.45 -5.17
C GLY A 854 32.91 -19.96 -4.96
N THR A 855 32.07 -20.64 -4.17
CA THR A 855 32.08 -22.12 -4.04
C THR A 855 30.71 -22.70 -4.38
N VAL A 856 30.68 -23.96 -4.83
CA VAL A 856 29.44 -24.72 -5.06
C VAL A 856 29.44 -25.90 -4.10
N THR A 857 28.37 -26.02 -3.31
CA THR A 857 28.08 -27.20 -2.48
C THR A 857 27.15 -28.10 -3.26
N ARG A 858 27.60 -29.31 -3.60
CA ARG A 858 26.80 -30.29 -4.33
C ARG A 858 26.17 -31.31 -3.39
N LEU A 859 24.89 -31.61 -3.64
CA LEU A 859 24.13 -32.65 -2.94
C LEU A 859 23.38 -33.53 -3.96
N HIS A 860 23.15 -34.78 -3.58
CA HIS A 860 22.51 -35.80 -4.43
C HIS A 860 21.35 -36.47 -3.67
N VAL A 861 20.23 -36.71 -4.35
CA VAL A 861 19.09 -37.45 -3.77
C VAL A 861 19.00 -38.82 -4.44
N ASN A 862 19.15 -39.88 -3.65
CA ASN A 862 19.07 -41.26 -4.12
C ASN A 862 17.85 -41.98 -3.52
N ALA A 863 17.24 -42.88 -4.29
CA ALA A 863 16.33 -43.91 -3.80
C ALA A 863 17.07 -45.25 -3.69
N GLU A 864 17.01 -45.92 -2.54
CA GLU A 864 17.52 -47.28 -2.38
C GLU A 864 16.42 -48.31 -2.66
N ASN A 865 16.68 -49.21 -3.62
CA ASN A 865 15.89 -50.41 -3.89
C ASN A 865 14.37 -50.19 -4.00
N PRO A 866 13.90 -49.26 -4.86
CA PRO A 866 12.48 -49.09 -5.09
C PRO A 866 11.86 -50.32 -5.77
N SER A 867 10.56 -50.53 -5.55
CA SER A 867 9.82 -51.70 -6.00
C SER A 867 9.63 -51.70 -7.52
N LEU A 868 10.03 -52.78 -8.20
CA LEU A 868 10.02 -52.87 -9.67
C LEU A 868 8.61 -53.14 -10.23
N THR A 869 7.75 -52.11 -10.23
CA THR A 869 6.33 -52.17 -10.60
C THR A 869 6.02 -51.81 -12.05
N GLY A 870 6.97 -51.21 -12.78
CA GLY A 870 6.72 -50.59 -14.09
C GLY A 870 5.94 -49.27 -14.02
N GLU A 871 5.89 -48.64 -12.84
CA GLU A 871 5.47 -47.25 -12.63
C GLU A 871 6.68 -46.31 -12.72
N THR A 872 6.48 -44.99 -12.75
CA THR A 872 7.58 -44.01 -12.82
C THR A 872 7.94 -43.41 -11.47
N LEU A 873 9.21 -43.07 -11.29
CA LEU A 873 9.74 -42.40 -10.10
C LEU A 873 10.74 -41.30 -10.49
N GLY A 874 10.64 -40.16 -9.84
CA GLY A 874 11.63 -39.08 -9.89
C GLY A 874 11.57 -38.21 -8.64
N ALA A 875 12.32 -37.11 -8.62
CA ALA A 875 12.38 -36.18 -7.50
C ALA A 875 12.72 -34.76 -7.97
N LEU A 876 12.17 -33.74 -7.32
CA LEU A 876 12.53 -32.32 -7.52
C LEU A 876 12.38 -31.51 -6.22
N VAL A 877 13.01 -30.35 -6.14
CA VAL A 877 12.69 -29.30 -5.15
C VAL A 877 11.58 -28.44 -5.77
N ALA A 878 10.46 -28.20 -5.06
CA ALA A 878 9.25 -27.67 -5.69
C ALA A 878 9.18 -26.13 -5.75
N GLY A 879 9.92 -25.44 -4.89
CA GLY A 879 10.04 -23.98 -4.86
C GLY A 879 11.11 -23.51 -3.87
N PRO A 880 11.51 -22.22 -3.88
CA PRO A 880 12.58 -21.71 -3.03
C PRO A 880 12.41 -21.98 -1.52
N GLY A 881 11.16 -21.93 -1.03
CA GLY A 881 10.82 -22.21 0.37
C GLY A 881 11.04 -23.66 0.83
N ASP A 882 11.33 -24.59 -0.08
CA ASP A 882 11.77 -25.96 0.27
C ASP A 882 13.24 -25.99 0.77
N ILE A 883 14.01 -24.90 0.62
CA ILE A 883 15.39 -24.77 1.08
C ILE A 883 15.44 -23.97 2.38
N VAL A 884 15.87 -24.60 3.48
CA VAL A 884 15.94 -23.96 4.79
C VAL A 884 17.28 -23.25 4.95
N ALA A 885 17.31 -21.97 4.56
CA ALA A 885 18.50 -21.11 4.62
C ALA A 885 18.22 -19.66 5.11
N PRO A 886 17.74 -19.43 6.35
CA PRO A 886 17.65 -18.08 6.91
C PRO A 886 19.07 -17.52 7.15
N PRO A 887 19.37 -16.24 6.84
CA PRO A 887 18.45 -15.18 6.39
C PRO A 887 18.33 -15.05 4.85
N ALA A 888 19.06 -15.84 4.08
CA ALA A 888 19.33 -15.57 2.66
C ALA A 888 18.09 -15.51 1.77
N ALA A 889 18.14 -14.75 0.68
CA ALA A 889 17.27 -14.98 -0.48
C ALA A 889 17.57 -16.35 -1.09
N VAL A 890 16.59 -17.02 -1.70
CA VAL A 890 16.79 -18.29 -2.41
C VAL A 890 16.20 -18.17 -3.81
N THR A 891 17.01 -18.43 -4.84
CA THR A 891 16.57 -18.65 -6.22
C THR A 891 16.72 -20.13 -6.56
N LEU A 892 15.69 -20.73 -7.14
CA LEU A 892 15.67 -22.14 -7.52
C LEU A 892 15.55 -22.29 -9.03
N ARG A 893 16.67 -22.58 -9.70
CA ARG A 893 16.72 -22.82 -11.16
C ARG A 893 16.68 -24.31 -11.44
N ARG A 894 16.11 -24.69 -12.59
CA ARG A 894 16.01 -26.08 -13.05
C ARG A 894 16.66 -26.22 -14.41
N SER A 895 17.65 -27.10 -14.51
CA SER A 895 18.28 -27.42 -15.79
C SER A 895 17.29 -28.16 -16.70
N ALA A 896 17.40 -27.96 -18.02
CA ALA A 896 16.61 -28.67 -19.01
C ALA A 896 17.05 -30.14 -19.14
N SER A 897 16.67 -30.98 -18.16
CA SER A 897 16.93 -32.41 -18.20
C SER A 897 16.22 -33.07 -19.38
N PRO A 898 16.79 -34.10 -20.02
CA PRO A 898 16.04 -34.93 -20.97
C PRO A 898 14.92 -35.75 -20.31
N ARG A 899 14.95 -35.99 -18.98
CA ARG A 899 14.02 -36.88 -18.26
C ARG A 899 13.86 -36.51 -16.79
N ASP A 900 12.61 -36.37 -16.35
CA ASP A 900 12.28 -36.01 -14.96
C ASP A 900 11.88 -37.19 -14.08
N VAL A 901 11.63 -38.36 -14.69
CA VAL A 901 11.32 -39.63 -14.02
C VAL A 901 11.93 -40.79 -14.81
N GLY A 902 12.08 -41.93 -14.15
CA GLY A 902 12.48 -43.21 -14.75
C GLY A 902 11.54 -44.34 -14.33
N TYR A 903 11.46 -45.39 -15.14
CA TYR A 903 10.53 -46.51 -14.91
C TYR A 903 11.13 -47.53 -13.95
N LEU A 904 10.34 -48.00 -13.00
CA LEU A 904 10.72 -48.97 -11.99
C LEU A 904 10.79 -50.39 -12.60
N GLY A 905 11.93 -50.72 -13.21
CA GLY A 905 12.25 -52.02 -13.79
C GLY A 905 11.92 -52.20 -15.28
N SER A 906 10.85 -51.59 -15.81
CA SER A 906 10.46 -51.73 -17.22
C SER A 906 9.54 -50.61 -17.73
N VAL A 907 9.76 -50.14 -18.96
CA VAL A 907 8.89 -49.20 -19.69
C VAL A 907 7.54 -49.87 -20.05
N SER A 908 6.47 -49.08 -20.16
CA SER A 908 5.17 -49.57 -20.64
C SER A 908 5.16 -49.84 -22.15
N SER A 909 4.42 -50.86 -22.59
CA SER A 909 4.22 -51.15 -24.02
C SER A 909 3.02 -50.44 -24.65
N THR A 910 2.36 -49.54 -23.90
CA THR A 910 1.19 -48.76 -24.31
C THR A 910 1.21 -47.43 -23.55
N PRO A 911 0.89 -46.28 -24.16
CA PRO A 911 0.95 -45.00 -23.47
C PRO A 911 0.13 -44.92 -22.19
N ARG A 912 0.70 -44.22 -21.21
CA ARG A 912 0.10 -43.88 -19.93
C ARG A 912 -0.05 -42.37 -19.80
N ILE A 913 -0.28 -41.93 -18.57
CA ILE A 913 -0.13 -40.54 -18.13
C ILE A 913 0.62 -40.63 -16.80
N ASP A 914 1.94 -40.68 -16.88
CA ASP A 914 2.83 -40.82 -15.71
C ASP A 914 4.14 -40.03 -15.81
N GLY A 915 4.34 -39.28 -16.90
CA GLY A 915 5.48 -38.37 -17.09
C GLY A 915 6.76 -39.08 -17.54
N GLY A 916 6.72 -40.41 -17.68
CA GLY A 916 7.66 -41.12 -18.53
C GLY A 916 7.26 -40.93 -19.99
N PHE A 917 8.25 -40.75 -20.88
CA PHE A 917 8.00 -40.50 -22.30
C PHE A 917 8.66 -41.55 -23.22
N ALA A 918 8.92 -42.76 -22.72
CA ALA A 918 9.64 -43.82 -23.44
C ALA A 918 8.73 -44.80 -24.20
N GLU A 919 7.43 -44.85 -23.92
CA GLU A 919 6.42 -45.48 -24.81
C GLU A 919 6.31 -44.79 -26.18
N TRP A 920 6.51 -43.47 -26.24
CA TRP A 920 6.44 -42.64 -27.44
C TRP A 920 7.70 -42.84 -28.30
N THR A 921 7.81 -44.03 -28.89
CA THR A 921 9.03 -44.52 -29.57
C THR A 921 9.22 -44.01 -31.00
N THR A 922 8.15 -43.58 -31.67
CA THR A 922 8.19 -43.04 -33.06
C THR A 922 7.19 -41.89 -33.26
N PRO A 923 7.27 -40.79 -32.49
CA PRO A 923 6.41 -39.63 -32.71
C PRO A 923 6.68 -38.98 -34.08
N ILE A 924 5.73 -38.20 -34.57
CA ILE A 924 5.88 -37.37 -35.77
C ILE A 924 6.84 -36.24 -35.42
N SER A 925 7.87 -36.01 -36.23
CA SER A 925 8.84 -34.92 -36.05
C SER A 925 8.40 -33.69 -36.83
N ASP A 926 8.59 -32.52 -36.24
CA ASP A 926 8.17 -31.21 -36.76
C ASP A 926 9.40 -30.34 -37.11
N PRO A 927 9.34 -29.43 -38.12
CA PRO A 927 10.51 -28.70 -38.59
C PRO A 927 10.90 -27.49 -37.71
N VAL A 928 11.62 -27.77 -36.63
CA VAL A 928 12.27 -26.78 -35.73
C VAL A 928 12.67 -25.46 -36.43
N GLY A 929 12.06 -24.36 -35.98
CA GLY A 929 12.33 -23.00 -36.43
C GLY A 929 11.61 -22.55 -37.71
N ASP A 930 10.53 -23.22 -38.13
CA ASP A 930 9.73 -22.82 -39.31
C ASP A 930 8.69 -21.71 -39.03
N GLY A 931 8.33 -21.48 -37.76
CA GLY A 931 7.41 -20.43 -37.33
C GLY A 931 7.92 -19.01 -37.63
N ALA A 932 7.04 -18.16 -38.18
CA ALA A 932 7.39 -16.80 -38.58
C ALA A 932 7.58 -15.84 -37.37
N GLY A 933 8.81 -15.36 -37.16
CA GLY A 933 9.10 -14.29 -36.20
C GLY A 933 10.49 -14.39 -35.57
N VAL A 934 10.63 -13.85 -34.35
CA VAL A 934 11.79 -14.11 -33.49
C VAL A 934 11.70 -15.56 -32.98
N PRO A 935 12.77 -16.39 -33.07
CA PRO A 935 12.72 -17.77 -32.60
C PRO A 935 12.34 -17.90 -31.12
N ARG A 936 11.31 -18.70 -30.82
CA ARG A 936 10.80 -18.93 -29.46
C ARG A 936 10.82 -20.42 -29.14
N THR A 937 11.97 -20.91 -28.68
CA THR A 937 12.20 -22.34 -28.41
C THR A 937 11.15 -23.00 -27.50
N ASN A 938 10.57 -22.27 -26.55
CA ASN A 938 9.52 -22.77 -25.65
C ASN A 938 8.16 -23.05 -26.34
N LEU A 939 7.93 -22.49 -27.53
CA LEU A 939 6.71 -22.67 -28.34
C LEU A 939 6.97 -23.44 -29.65
N ASP A 940 8.23 -23.55 -30.04
CA ASP A 940 8.75 -24.19 -31.25
C ASP A 940 8.70 -25.72 -31.10
N LEU A 941 7.76 -26.35 -31.81
CA LEU A 941 7.55 -27.79 -31.79
C LEU A 941 8.68 -28.55 -32.49
N ASP A 942 8.97 -29.75 -31.97
CA ASP A 942 10.04 -30.65 -32.41
C ASP A 942 9.48 -32.06 -32.71
N ALA A 943 8.48 -32.48 -31.93
CA ALA A 943 7.69 -33.68 -32.21
C ALA A 943 6.30 -33.66 -31.58
N PHE A 944 5.34 -34.35 -32.20
CA PHE A 944 4.00 -34.61 -31.65
C PHE A 944 3.48 -35.99 -32.08
N ASP A 945 2.49 -36.53 -31.37
CA ASP A 945 1.84 -37.80 -31.75
C ASP A 945 0.43 -37.93 -31.12
N SER A 946 -0.39 -38.84 -31.64
CA SER A 946 -1.64 -39.24 -30.99
C SER A 946 -2.01 -40.70 -31.24
N THR A 947 -2.63 -41.34 -30.25
CA THR A 947 -3.09 -42.73 -30.37
C THR A 947 -4.29 -43.00 -29.46
N SER A 948 -5.15 -43.96 -29.83
CA SER A 948 -6.33 -44.32 -29.04
C SER A 948 -6.32 -45.77 -28.58
N LEU A 949 -6.63 -45.97 -27.30
CA LEU A 949 -6.72 -47.27 -26.66
C LEU A 949 -8.08 -47.40 -25.97
N GLY A 950 -8.96 -48.20 -26.55
CA GLY A 950 -10.32 -48.40 -26.07
C GLY A 950 -11.18 -47.13 -26.19
N ASN A 951 -11.53 -46.53 -25.05
CA ASN A 951 -12.34 -45.31 -24.96
C ASN A 951 -11.53 -44.04 -24.66
N ARG A 952 -10.19 -44.11 -24.64
CA ARG A 952 -9.30 -42.95 -24.48
C ARG A 952 -8.53 -42.66 -25.76
N THR A 953 -8.35 -41.37 -26.03
CA THR A 953 -7.29 -40.87 -26.92
C THR A 953 -6.20 -40.23 -26.07
N PHE A 954 -4.96 -40.50 -26.45
CA PHE A 954 -3.72 -39.99 -25.87
C PHE A 954 -3.02 -39.10 -26.90
N PHE A 955 -2.34 -38.06 -26.43
CA PHE A 955 -1.61 -37.08 -27.20
C PHE A 955 -0.23 -36.87 -26.57
N PHE A 956 0.77 -36.58 -27.41
CA PHE A 956 2.13 -36.24 -27.03
C PHE A 956 2.57 -34.99 -27.79
N ALA A 957 3.33 -34.10 -27.12
CA ALA A 957 4.02 -32.99 -27.76
C ALA A 957 5.37 -32.69 -27.09
N GLN A 958 6.33 -32.22 -27.88
CA GLN A 958 7.67 -31.82 -27.49
C GLN A 958 8.05 -30.50 -28.17
N VAL A 959 8.67 -29.60 -27.41
CA VAL A 959 9.26 -28.33 -27.92
C VAL A 959 10.78 -28.34 -27.79
N THR A 960 11.46 -27.45 -28.53
CA THR A 960 12.93 -27.35 -28.50
C THR A 960 13.47 -26.70 -27.22
N GLY A 961 12.69 -25.84 -26.57
CA GLY A 961 13.00 -25.11 -25.33
C GLY A 961 12.51 -25.84 -24.09
N SER A 962 11.72 -25.17 -23.26
CA SER A 962 11.05 -25.72 -22.08
C SER A 962 9.53 -25.61 -22.23
N MET A 963 8.79 -26.67 -21.93
CA MET A 963 7.33 -26.70 -21.98
C MET A 963 6.69 -25.89 -20.86
N MET A 964 5.58 -25.21 -21.18
CA MET A 964 4.77 -24.44 -20.21
C MET A 964 5.59 -23.42 -19.43
N ALA A 965 6.63 -22.85 -20.07
CA ALA A 965 7.51 -21.86 -19.47
C ALA A 965 6.78 -20.52 -19.30
N GLY A 966 5.94 -20.16 -20.28
CA GLY A 966 5.18 -18.92 -20.31
C GLY A 966 6.06 -17.68 -20.48
N THR A 967 5.51 -16.52 -20.12
CA THR A 967 6.27 -15.27 -20.02
C THR A 967 5.93 -14.54 -18.72
N TRP A 968 6.92 -13.98 -18.03
CA TRP A 968 6.71 -13.22 -16.79
C TRP A 968 6.06 -11.84 -17.03
N VAL A 969 5.92 -11.41 -18.30
CA VAL A 969 5.34 -10.11 -18.68
C VAL A 969 4.63 -10.26 -20.04
N PRO A 970 3.33 -9.91 -20.18
CA PRO A 970 2.62 -10.01 -21.45
C PRO A 970 3.35 -9.34 -22.62
N THR A 971 3.31 -9.96 -23.80
CA THR A 971 4.28 -9.76 -24.90
C THR A 971 4.34 -8.37 -25.55
N ALA A 972 3.51 -7.41 -25.17
CA ALA A 972 3.55 -6.04 -25.69
C ALA A 972 4.21 -5.09 -24.69
N ASN A 973 5.19 -4.29 -25.13
CA ASN A 973 5.51 -3.06 -24.41
C ASN A 973 4.30 -2.13 -24.50
N GLY A 974 3.85 -1.61 -23.36
CA GLY A 974 2.65 -0.75 -23.31
C GLY A 974 2.80 0.44 -24.27
N PRO A 975 1.73 0.86 -24.97
CA PRO A 975 1.82 1.85 -26.03
C PRO A 975 2.49 3.12 -25.52
N THR A 976 3.44 3.64 -26.31
CA THR A 976 4.12 4.91 -26.04
C THR A 976 3.07 5.98 -25.72
N PRO A 977 3.17 6.69 -24.57
CA PRO A 977 2.21 7.73 -24.22
C PRO A 977 2.06 8.71 -25.38
N ALA A 978 0.85 8.79 -25.94
CA ALA A 978 0.64 9.39 -27.25
C ALA A 978 1.26 10.78 -27.37
N SER A 979 2.28 10.91 -28.24
CA SER A 979 2.80 12.20 -28.65
C SER A 979 1.63 13.08 -29.07
N ARG A 980 1.59 14.33 -28.60
CA ARG A 980 0.45 15.23 -28.86
C ARG A 980 0.33 15.68 -30.32
N ALA A 981 1.24 15.21 -31.16
CA ALA A 981 0.99 14.88 -32.56
C ALA A 981 1.76 13.58 -32.88
N ALA A 982 1.04 12.48 -33.07
CA ALA A 982 1.47 11.48 -34.06
C ALA A 982 1.15 12.05 -35.45
N PRO A 983 1.92 11.70 -36.50
CA PRO A 983 1.45 11.87 -37.87
C PRO A 983 0.09 11.20 -38.09
N ALA A 984 -0.65 11.64 -39.10
CA ALA A 984 -1.78 10.87 -39.60
C ALA A 984 -1.27 9.63 -40.35
N ASP A 985 -2.03 8.56 -40.23
CA ASP A 985 -1.80 7.18 -40.66
C ASP A 985 -3.21 6.60 -40.77
N THR A 986 -3.73 6.53 -41.99
CA THR A 986 -5.19 6.51 -42.24
C THR A 986 -5.78 5.10 -42.40
N ASP A 987 -5.09 4.19 -43.09
CA ASP A 987 -5.43 2.76 -43.21
C ASP A 987 -4.81 1.89 -42.10
N ARG A 988 -3.76 2.40 -41.41
CA ARG A 988 -3.03 1.77 -40.30
C ARG A 988 -1.96 0.76 -40.72
N ASP A 989 -1.45 0.84 -41.93
CA ASP A 989 -0.26 0.07 -42.35
C ASP A 989 1.02 0.47 -41.56
N GLY A 990 0.98 1.57 -40.78
CA GLY A 990 2.08 2.05 -39.96
C GLY A 990 3.07 2.95 -40.70
N VAL A 991 2.70 3.43 -41.89
CA VAL A 991 3.37 4.45 -42.70
C VAL A 991 2.56 5.76 -42.61
N PRO A 992 3.17 6.89 -42.22
CA PRO A 992 2.44 8.15 -42.18
C PRO A 992 1.96 8.67 -43.55
N ASP A 993 0.70 9.12 -43.64
CA ASP A 993 0.06 9.79 -44.81
C ASP A 993 0.95 10.84 -45.52
N SER A 994 1.87 11.44 -44.78
CA SER A 994 2.79 12.49 -45.22
C SER A 994 4.00 12.00 -46.05
N VAL A 995 4.29 10.70 -46.05
CA VAL A 995 5.38 10.04 -46.79
C VAL A 995 4.93 8.80 -47.55
N ASP A 996 3.71 8.35 -47.30
CA ASP A 996 3.05 7.24 -47.98
C ASP A 996 2.53 7.63 -49.38
N PRO A 997 2.84 6.87 -50.45
CA PRO A 997 2.19 7.01 -51.76
C PRO A 997 0.75 6.45 -51.87
N LEU A 998 0.28 5.60 -50.94
CA LEU A 998 -0.97 4.84 -51.01
C LEU A 998 -1.84 4.88 -49.71
N PRO A 999 -2.12 6.05 -49.05
CA PRO A 999 -2.67 6.13 -47.68
C PRO A 999 -4.17 5.82 -47.51
N PHE A 1000 -4.68 4.83 -48.25
CA PHE A 1000 -6.03 4.27 -48.16
C PHE A 1000 -6.04 2.78 -48.65
N ASP A 1001 -4.92 2.06 -48.52
CA ASP A 1001 -4.59 0.81 -49.25
C ASP A 1001 -3.66 -0.05 -48.38
N PHE A 1002 -4.22 -0.73 -47.37
CA PHE A 1002 -3.44 -1.38 -46.30
C PHE A 1002 -2.44 -2.43 -46.82
N ASN A 1003 -2.83 -3.25 -47.80
CA ASN A 1003 -1.93 -4.24 -48.40
C ASN A 1003 -0.92 -3.64 -49.40
N ASN A 1004 -1.09 -2.36 -49.77
CA ASN A 1004 -0.26 -1.59 -50.68
C ASN A 1004 -0.14 -2.20 -52.09
N ASP A 1005 -1.19 -2.90 -52.58
CA ASP A 1005 -1.21 -3.53 -53.90
C ASP A 1005 -1.63 -2.57 -55.04
N GLY A 1006 -2.23 -1.43 -54.69
CA GLY A 1006 -2.74 -0.42 -55.62
C GLY A 1006 -4.27 -0.42 -55.76
N VAL A 1007 -4.99 -1.23 -54.98
CA VAL A 1007 -6.46 -1.24 -54.85
C VAL A 1007 -6.85 -0.72 -53.45
N PRO A 1008 -7.25 0.56 -53.32
CA PRO A 1008 -7.63 1.12 -52.03
C PRO A 1008 -8.75 0.32 -51.33
N ASP A 1009 -8.67 0.16 -50.01
CA ASP A 1009 -9.56 -0.59 -49.12
C ASP A 1009 -11.05 -0.49 -49.51
N SER A 1010 -11.50 0.74 -49.79
CA SER A 1010 -12.86 1.08 -50.25
C SER A 1010 -13.34 0.37 -51.54
N GLN A 1011 -12.44 -0.31 -52.25
CA GLN A 1011 -12.64 -0.99 -53.53
C GLN A 1011 -12.21 -2.47 -53.51
N SER A 1012 -11.50 -2.95 -52.48
CA SER A 1012 -11.09 -4.37 -52.41
C SER A 1012 -12.28 -5.33 -52.28
N GLY A 1013 -13.36 -4.84 -51.67
CA GLY A 1013 -14.59 -5.60 -51.40
C GLY A 1013 -14.82 -5.89 -49.93
N GLY A 1014 -13.92 -5.43 -49.05
CA GLY A 1014 -13.87 -5.82 -47.64
C GLY A 1014 -12.94 -7.01 -47.41
N ASP A 1015 -11.78 -6.97 -48.06
CA ASP A 1015 -10.62 -7.86 -47.95
C ASP A 1015 -9.42 -6.91 -48.04
N TYR A 1016 -9.01 -6.30 -46.93
CA TYR A 1016 -8.04 -5.18 -46.89
C TYR A 1016 -6.59 -5.66 -46.89
N ASP A 1017 -6.31 -6.90 -46.47
CA ASP A 1017 -4.97 -7.47 -46.50
C ASP A 1017 -4.70 -8.34 -47.74
N GLY A 1018 -5.74 -8.83 -48.42
CA GLY A 1018 -5.66 -9.57 -49.68
C GLY A 1018 -5.58 -11.09 -49.54
N ASP A 1019 -5.74 -11.65 -48.33
CA ASP A 1019 -5.69 -13.10 -48.09
C ASP A 1019 -6.92 -13.87 -48.63
N ARG A 1020 -8.01 -13.15 -48.96
CA ARG A 1020 -9.32 -13.63 -49.46
C ARG A 1020 -10.31 -14.10 -48.39
N VAL A 1021 -10.06 -13.78 -47.13
CA VAL A 1021 -11.07 -13.72 -46.06
C VAL A 1021 -11.65 -12.30 -46.05
N ILE A 1022 -12.90 -12.15 -45.61
CA ILE A 1022 -13.55 -10.84 -45.52
C ILE A 1022 -13.30 -10.22 -44.13
N ASP A 1023 -12.96 -8.93 -44.06
CA ASP A 1023 -12.50 -8.24 -42.84
C ASP A 1023 -13.57 -8.13 -41.75
N TYR A 1024 -13.17 -8.15 -40.48
CA TYR A 1024 -14.09 -7.90 -39.39
C TYR A 1024 -14.75 -6.52 -39.47
N GLY A 1025 -16.08 -6.52 -39.37
CA GLY A 1025 -16.92 -5.32 -39.52
C GLY A 1025 -17.53 -5.17 -40.92
N GLN A 1026 -17.04 -5.92 -41.91
CA GLN A 1026 -17.67 -6.01 -43.23
C GLN A 1026 -18.81 -7.05 -43.27
N VAL A 1027 -19.67 -6.97 -44.30
CA VAL A 1027 -20.89 -7.77 -44.38
C VAL A 1027 -20.57 -9.23 -44.71
N GLY A 1028 -20.46 -10.06 -43.66
CA GLY A 1028 -20.04 -11.46 -43.74
C GLY A 1028 -18.57 -11.69 -43.40
N GLY A 1029 -17.89 -10.68 -42.84
CA GLY A 1029 -16.49 -10.76 -42.45
C GLY A 1029 -16.20 -11.65 -41.24
N THR A 1030 -15.02 -12.28 -41.29
CA THR A 1030 -14.53 -13.26 -40.32
C THR A 1030 -13.04 -13.17 -40.00
N ASP A 1031 -12.21 -12.49 -40.81
CA ASP A 1031 -10.84 -12.19 -40.39
C ASP A 1031 -10.86 -11.11 -39.30
N ASP A 1032 -10.12 -11.30 -38.21
CA ASP A 1032 -9.98 -10.32 -37.14
C ASP A 1032 -8.60 -9.64 -37.10
N THR A 1033 -7.73 -9.92 -38.07
CA THR A 1033 -6.32 -9.57 -38.10
C THR A 1033 -5.83 -9.29 -39.53
N LEU A 1034 -5.69 -8.01 -39.89
CA LEU A 1034 -5.05 -7.60 -41.15
C LEU A 1034 -3.52 -7.76 -41.10
N ASN A 1035 -2.88 -8.28 -42.15
CA ASN A 1035 -1.44 -8.54 -42.25
C ASN A 1035 -0.85 -8.05 -43.58
N THR A 1036 0.10 -7.13 -43.54
CA THR A 1036 0.76 -6.57 -44.74
C THR A 1036 2.28 -6.67 -44.65
N THR A 1037 2.99 -6.49 -45.76
CA THR A 1037 4.44 -6.25 -45.76
C THR A 1037 4.75 -5.10 -46.71
N ILE A 1038 5.08 -3.95 -46.13
CA ILE A 1038 5.24 -2.67 -46.82
C ILE A 1038 6.24 -2.83 -47.99
N PRO A 1039 5.87 -2.47 -49.23
CA PRO A 1039 6.73 -2.68 -50.38
C PRO A 1039 8.11 -2.00 -50.24
N ALA A 1040 9.18 -2.67 -50.68
CA ALA A 1040 10.55 -2.15 -50.58
C ALA A 1040 10.83 -0.86 -51.40
N SER A 1041 9.84 -0.36 -52.13
CA SER A 1041 9.84 0.96 -52.78
C SER A 1041 9.50 2.12 -51.83
N PHE A 1042 9.00 1.84 -50.63
CA PHE A 1042 8.59 2.83 -49.64
C PHE A 1042 9.80 3.48 -48.96
N PRO A 1043 9.69 4.73 -48.48
CA PRO A 1043 10.79 5.40 -47.79
C PRO A 1043 11.21 4.62 -46.54
N ALA A 1044 12.52 4.62 -46.25
CA ALA A 1044 13.02 4.09 -44.98
C ALA A 1044 12.52 4.97 -43.82
N PRO A 1045 12.15 4.40 -42.65
CA PRO A 1045 12.37 3.01 -42.23
C PRO A 1045 11.27 1.99 -42.63
N TYR A 1046 10.27 2.39 -43.42
CA TYR A 1046 9.06 1.60 -43.61
C TYR A 1046 9.19 0.46 -44.64
N GLY A 1047 9.84 0.70 -45.78
CA GLY A 1047 9.93 -0.29 -46.87
C GLY A 1047 10.58 -1.62 -46.45
N GLY A 1048 9.87 -2.73 -46.65
CA GLY A 1048 10.26 -4.09 -46.28
C GLY A 1048 9.81 -4.56 -44.89
N LYS A 1049 9.04 -3.74 -44.15
CA LYS A 1049 8.53 -4.05 -42.81
C LYS A 1049 7.22 -4.87 -42.89
N THR A 1050 7.13 -5.98 -42.17
CA THR A 1050 5.86 -6.69 -41.95
C THR A 1050 5.05 -6.00 -40.85
N VAL A 1051 3.74 -5.87 -41.05
CA VAL A 1051 2.81 -5.18 -40.14
C VAL A 1051 1.54 -6.00 -39.95
N ARG A 1052 0.98 -5.95 -38.75
CA ARG A 1052 -0.20 -6.73 -38.32
C ARG A 1052 -1.12 -5.87 -37.44
N VAL A 1053 -2.40 -5.80 -37.75
CA VAL A 1053 -3.40 -4.95 -37.07
C VAL A 1053 -4.64 -5.76 -36.69
N TYR A 1054 -5.01 -5.72 -35.41
CA TYR A 1054 -6.23 -6.37 -34.92
C TYR A 1054 -7.47 -5.49 -35.14
N ILE A 1055 -8.53 -6.05 -35.70
CA ILE A 1055 -9.78 -5.36 -36.09
C ILE A 1055 -11.06 -5.99 -35.49
N GLY A 1056 -10.93 -7.05 -34.69
CA GLY A 1056 -12.05 -7.81 -34.14
C GLY A 1056 -13.00 -7.07 -33.16
N PRO A 1057 -14.15 -7.69 -32.79
CA PRO A 1057 -15.28 -7.03 -32.12
C PRO A 1057 -15.10 -6.69 -30.65
N VAL A 1058 -14.06 -7.22 -29.99
CA VAL A 1058 -13.87 -7.11 -28.54
C VAL A 1058 -12.45 -6.60 -28.27
N GLN A 1059 -12.33 -5.83 -27.19
CA GLN A 1059 -11.06 -5.43 -26.59
C GLN A 1059 -10.07 -6.63 -26.59
N GLU A 1060 -8.85 -6.39 -27.09
CA GLU A 1060 -7.83 -7.40 -27.35
C GLU A 1060 -7.82 -8.52 -26.28
N PRO A 1061 -7.96 -9.80 -26.68
CA PRO A 1061 -8.18 -10.89 -25.75
C PRO A 1061 -7.05 -10.96 -24.72
N TYR A 1062 -7.39 -11.38 -23.50
CA TYR A 1062 -6.45 -11.51 -22.39
C TYR A 1062 -5.29 -12.43 -22.79
N ARG A 1063 -4.14 -11.82 -23.13
CA ARG A 1063 -2.87 -12.50 -23.32
C ARG A 1063 -2.40 -13.02 -21.97
N SER A 1064 -2.81 -14.23 -21.61
CA SER A 1064 -2.31 -14.94 -20.43
C SER A 1064 -0.79 -15.05 -20.49
N PRO A 1065 -0.07 -15.02 -19.36
CA PRO A 1065 1.36 -15.38 -19.31
C PRO A 1065 1.62 -16.88 -19.51
N ASP A 1066 0.59 -17.68 -19.81
CA ASP A 1066 0.69 -19.10 -20.14
C ASP A 1066 1.14 -19.33 -21.59
N ASP A 1067 2.00 -20.32 -21.80
CA ASP A 1067 2.05 -21.03 -23.08
C ASP A 1067 0.77 -21.87 -23.22
N MET A 1068 0.31 -22.09 -24.45
CA MET A 1068 -0.89 -22.88 -24.73
C MET A 1068 -0.57 -23.94 -25.79
N LEU A 1069 -0.59 -25.21 -25.39
CA LEU A 1069 -0.67 -26.32 -26.33
C LEU A 1069 -2.14 -26.58 -26.65
N ARG A 1070 -2.49 -26.56 -27.93
CA ARG A 1070 -3.80 -27.00 -28.42
C ARG A 1070 -3.64 -28.27 -29.24
N VAL A 1071 -4.72 -29.04 -29.34
CA VAL A 1071 -4.89 -30.09 -30.35
C VAL A 1071 -6.32 -29.97 -30.86
N PHE A 1072 -6.46 -29.42 -32.06
CA PHE A 1072 -7.72 -29.33 -32.77
C PHE A 1072 -8.01 -30.68 -33.44
N VAL A 1073 -9.22 -31.21 -33.25
CA VAL A 1073 -9.63 -32.50 -33.83
C VAL A 1073 -10.94 -32.35 -34.57
N ASP A 1074 -10.87 -32.65 -35.85
CA ASP A 1074 -11.98 -32.80 -36.80
C ASP A 1074 -12.40 -34.28 -36.74
N ILE A 1075 -13.56 -34.57 -36.14
CA ILE A 1075 -13.94 -35.96 -35.84
C ILE A 1075 -14.75 -36.60 -36.98
N ASP A 1076 -15.48 -35.82 -37.78
CA ASP A 1076 -16.29 -36.31 -38.90
C ASP A 1076 -15.62 -36.16 -40.29
N ASN A 1077 -14.46 -35.49 -40.36
CA ASN A 1077 -13.69 -35.17 -41.56
C ASN A 1077 -14.44 -34.23 -42.52
N VAL A 1078 -15.14 -33.24 -41.96
CA VAL A 1078 -15.95 -32.26 -42.71
C VAL A 1078 -15.47 -30.84 -42.40
N THR A 1079 -14.86 -30.18 -43.38
CA THR A 1079 -14.22 -28.85 -43.21
C THR A 1079 -15.19 -27.67 -43.01
N TRP A 1080 -16.41 -27.92 -42.54
CA TRP A 1080 -17.44 -26.92 -42.22
C TRP A 1080 -18.31 -27.28 -41.01
N SER A 1081 -18.11 -28.44 -40.37
CA SER A 1081 -18.83 -28.85 -39.14
C SER A 1081 -18.30 -28.14 -37.88
N GLY A 1082 -16.98 -27.93 -37.82
CA GLY A 1082 -16.28 -27.29 -36.71
C GLY A 1082 -15.54 -25.99 -37.04
N TYR A 1083 -14.62 -25.59 -36.16
CA TYR A 1083 -13.79 -24.38 -36.32
C TYR A 1083 -12.77 -24.53 -37.46
N SER A 1084 -12.68 -23.54 -38.34
CA SER A 1084 -11.82 -23.56 -39.52
C SER A 1084 -10.37 -23.22 -39.18
N ILE A 1085 -9.50 -24.25 -39.10
CA ILE A 1085 -8.06 -24.08 -38.88
C ILE A 1085 -7.25 -25.04 -39.77
N SER A 1086 -6.25 -24.52 -40.49
CA SER A 1086 -5.35 -25.29 -41.38
C SER A 1086 -6.04 -26.30 -42.33
N GLY A 1087 -7.27 -26.02 -42.78
CA GLY A 1087 -8.05 -26.92 -43.64
C GLY A 1087 -8.67 -28.13 -42.91
N LEU A 1088 -8.93 -27.99 -41.61
CA LEU A 1088 -9.81 -28.83 -40.78
C LEU A 1088 -11.09 -28.09 -40.41
N GLY A 1089 -12.17 -28.85 -40.16
CA GLY A 1089 -13.34 -28.37 -39.43
C GLY A 1089 -13.29 -28.92 -38.01
N ALA A 1090 -12.59 -28.23 -37.10
CA ALA A 1090 -12.31 -28.77 -35.77
C ALA A 1090 -13.56 -28.80 -34.88
N ASP A 1091 -14.18 -29.98 -34.76
CA ASP A 1091 -15.28 -30.28 -33.84
C ASP A 1091 -14.89 -30.18 -32.36
N ARG A 1092 -13.63 -30.48 -32.05
CA ARG A 1092 -13.09 -30.58 -30.70
C ARG A 1092 -11.76 -29.85 -30.59
N MET A 1093 -11.47 -29.36 -29.40
CA MET A 1093 -10.17 -28.84 -29.03
C MET A 1093 -9.77 -29.48 -27.71
N VAL A 1094 -8.58 -30.05 -27.64
CA VAL A 1094 -7.88 -30.31 -26.37
C VAL A 1094 -6.98 -29.11 -26.14
N GLU A 1095 -6.97 -28.55 -24.93
CA GLU A 1095 -6.11 -27.43 -24.56
C GLU A 1095 -5.41 -27.75 -23.24
N VAL A 1096 -4.11 -27.49 -23.19
CA VAL A 1096 -3.29 -27.51 -21.98
C VAL A 1096 -2.54 -26.18 -21.94
N SER A 1097 -2.79 -25.36 -20.92
CA SER A 1097 -2.09 -24.08 -20.72
C SER A 1097 -1.27 -24.08 -19.45
N GLY A 1098 -0.14 -23.37 -19.45
CA GLY A 1098 0.73 -23.32 -18.28
C GLY A 1098 1.87 -22.32 -18.37
N THR A 1099 2.41 -21.98 -17.20
CA THR A 1099 3.47 -20.99 -17.02
C THR A 1099 4.43 -21.42 -15.90
N ALA A 1100 5.67 -20.94 -15.93
CA ALA A 1100 6.76 -21.32 -15.00
C ALA A 1100 7.00 -22.85 -14.86
N GLY A 1101 6.82 -23.59 -15.94
CA GLY A 1101 6.98 -25.05 -16.00
C GLY A 1101 5.87 -25.83 -15.30
N ARG A 1102 4.65 -25.26 -15.23
CA ARG A 1102 3.48 -25.85 -14.57
C ARG A 1102 2.21 -25.64 -15.38
N VAL A 1103 1.42 -26.68 -15.54
CA VAL A 1103 0.07 -26.59 -16.14
C VAL A 1103 -0.89 -25.90 -15.17
N GLN A 1104 -1.60 -24.88 -15.65
CA GLN A 1104 -2.68 -24.17 -14.94
C GLN A 1104 -4.06 -24.71 -15.34
N SER A 1105 -4.28 -24.98 -16.62
CA SER A 1105 -5.54 -25.49 -17.18
C SER A 1105 -5.31 -26.67 -18.11
N ALA A 1106 -6.21 -27.66 -18.10
CA ALA A 1106 -6.16 -28.82 -18.98
C ALA A 1106 -7.58 -29.33 -19.27
N GLY A 1107 -8.13 -28.98 -20.43
CA GLY A 1107 -9.54 -29.20 -20.78
C GLY A 1107 -9.74 -29.75 -22.18
N VAL A 1108 -10.84 -30.46 -22.38
CA VAL A 1108 -11.37 -30.81 -23.71
C VAL A 1108 -12.68 -30.07 -23.94
N PHE A 1109 -12.82 -29.51 -25.13
CA PHE A 1109 -13.89 -28.61 -25.53
C PHE A 1109 -14.60 -29.14 -26.79
N THR A 1110 -15.85 -28.73 -26.97
CA THR A 1110 -16.61 -28.90 -28.21
C THR A 1110 -16.83 -27.55 -28.87
N PHE A 1111 -16.75 -27.53 -30.20
CA PHE A 1111 -17.16 -26.37 -30.98
C PHE A 1111 -18.66 -26.09 -30.78
N ALA A 1112 -19.03 -24.82 -30.75
CA ALA A 1112 -20.40 -24.34 -30.58
C ALA A 1112 -20.72 -23.07 -31.40
N GLY A 1113 -19.82 -22.67 -32.30
CA GLY A 1113 -20.01 -21.50 -33.16
C GLY A 1113 -21.10 -21.70 -34.22
N ASN A 1114 -21.69 -20.61 -34.69
CA ASN A 1114 -22.75 -20.60 -35.69
C ASN A 1114 -22.21 -20.66 -37.13
N TYR A 1115 -20.90 -20.41 -37.30
CA TYR A 1115 -20.14 -20.49 -38.56
C TYR A 1115 -18.66 -20.82 -38.25
N PRO A 1116 -17.90 -21.44 -39.17
CA PRO A 1116 -16.55 -21.98 -38.87
C PRO A 1116 -15.49 -20.98 -38.37
N GLY A 1117 -15.69 -19.67 -38.55
CA GLY A 1117 -14.78 -18.65 -38.01
C GLY A 1117 -15.07 -18.21 -36.58
N GLU A 1118 -16.22 -18.56 -36.02
CA GLU A 1118 -16.65 -18.09 -34.68
C GLU A 1118 -15.86 -18.80 -33.57
N TRP A 1119 -14.98 -18.10 -32.85
CA TRP A 1119 -14.26 -18.66 -31.69
C TRP A 1119 -15.21 -18.87 -30.49
N ASN A 1120 -15.96 -19.97 -30.53
CA ASN A 1120 -16.97 -20.33 -29.54
C ASN A 1120 -16.84 -21.81 -29.18
N TRP A 1121 -16.27 -22.05 -27.99
CA TRP A 1121 -15.89 -23.36 -27.47
C TRP A 1121 -16.53 -23.61 -26.10
N ILE A 1122 -17.23 -24.73 -25.96
CA ILE A 1122 -17.88 -25.13 -24.69
C ILE A 1122 -17.05 -26.26 -24.04
N PRO A 1123 -16.68 -26.15 -22.75
CA PRO A 1123 -15.95 -27.21 -22.06
C PRO A 1123 -16.78 -28.49 -21.94
N LEU A 1124 -16.18 -29.60 -22.34
CA LEU A 1124 -16.78 -30.94 -22.35
C LEU A 1124 -16.26 -31.82 -21.20
N GLY A 1125 -15.05 -31.57 -20.71
CA GLY A 1125 -14.48 -32.26 -19.55
C GLY A 1125 -12.99 -31.98 -19.32
N ASN A 1126 -12.42 -32.62 -18.31
CA ASN A 1126 -11.01 -32.46 -17.91
C ASN A 1126 -10.09 -33.40 -18.70
N VAL A 1127 -8.83 -32.96 -18.88
CA VAL A 1127 -7.74 -33.77 -19.46
C VAL A 1127 -6.90 -34.38 -18.33
N SER A 1128 -6.51 -35.65 -18.48
CA SER A 1128 -5.46 -36.25 -17.63
C SER A 1128 -4.10 -35.98 -18.29
N PHE A 1129 -3.17 -35.28 -17.63
CA PHE A 1129 -1.88 -34.90 -18.22
C PHE A 1129 -0.68 -35.21 -17.32
N ALA A 1130 0.51 -35.29 -17.92
CA ALA A 1130 1.79 -35.28 -17.22
C ALA A 1130 2.80 -34.42 -18.00
N LEU A 1131 3.62 -33.66 -17.27
CA LEU A 1131 4.53 -32.65 -17.80
C LEU A 1131 5.98 -32.96 -17.39
N GLY A 1132 6.88 -32.97 -18.37
CA GLY A 1132 8.32 -32.91 -18.19
C GLY A 1132 8.91 -31.64 -18.78
N SER A 1133 10.20 -31.41 -18.52
CA SER A 1133 11.00 -30.24 -18.96
C SER A 1133 10.68 -29.73 -20.38
N LYS A 1134 10.61 -30.62 -21.36
CA LYS A 1134 10.41 -30.33 -22.79
C LYS A 1134 9.19 -30.99 -23.42
N ARG A 1135 8.41 -31.74 -22.62
CA ARG A 1135 7.43 -32.71 -23.12
C ARG A 1135 6.16 -32.68 -22.30
N VAL A 1136 5.01 -32.86 -22.96
CA VAL A 1136 3.74 -33.13 -22.28
C VAL A 1136 3.06 -34.33 -22.93
N GLU A 1137 2.39 -35.11 -22.09
CA GLU A 1137 1.45 -36.14 -22.53
C GLU A 1137 0.08 -35.86 -21.92
N ALA A 1138 -0.98 -36.12 -22.68
CA ALA A 1138 -2.35 -35.80 -22.33
C ALA A 1138 -3.29 -36.92 -22.77
N SER A 1139 -4.36 -37.19 -22.02
CA SER A 1139 -5.43 -38.08 -22.47
C SER A 1139 -6.82 -37.64 -22.04
N VAL A 1140 -7.79 -37.96 -22.90
CA VAL A 1140 -9.21 -37.65 -22.73
C VAL A 1140 -10.01 -38.94 -22.59
N LEU A 1141 -11.11 -38.90 -21.82
CA LEU A 1141 -12.04 -40.03 -21.63
C LEU A 1141 -13.07 -40.17 -22.78
N THR A 1142 -12.62 -39.90 -24.01
CA THR A 1142 -13.40 -40.06 -25.24
C THR A 1142 -12.44 -40.54 -26.33
N ASN A 1143 -12.90 -41.44 -27.20
CA ASN A 1143 -12.13 -41.82 -28.38
C ASN A 1143 -12.42 -40.77 -29.48
N LEU A 1144 -11.43 -39.91 -29.75
CA LEU A 1144 -11.49 -38.84 -30.75
C LEU A 1144 -10.86 -39.25 -32.10
N SER A 1145 -10.24 -40.43 -32.20
CA SER A 1145 -9.63 -40.93 -33.44
C SER A 1145 -10.52 -41.99 -34.10
N THR A 1146 -11.75 -41.61 -34.44
CA THR A 1146 -12.62 -42.44 -35.29
C THR A 1146 -12.03 -42.60 -36.70
N PRO A 1147 -12.36 -43.68 -37.45
CA PRO A 1147 -11.77 -43.89 -38.78
C PRO A 1147 -12.14 -42.77 -39.76
N GLY A 1148 -11.17 -41.89 -40.04
CA GLY A 1148 -11.33 -40.70 -40.88
C GLY A 1148 -10.99 -39.38 -40.19
N SER A 1149 -11.05 -39.34 -38.85
CA SER A 1149 -10.78 -38.13 -38.06
C SER A 1149 -9.34 -37.61 -38.26
N ARG A 1150 -9.18 -36.28 -38.22
CA ARG A 1150 -7.91 -35.57 -38.46
C ARG A 1150 -7.60 -34.64 -37.29
N PHE A 1151 -6.32 -34.38 -37.07
CA PHE A 1151 -5.85 -33.49 -36.01
C PHE A 1151 -4.82 -32.48 -36.53
N TYR A 1152 -4.76 -31.35 -35.83
CA TYR A 1152 -3.77 -30.28 -35.97
C TYR A 1152 -3.37 -29.85 -34.54
N VAL A 1153 -2.12 -29.46 -34.33
CA VAL A 1153 -1.56 -29.06 -33.03
C VAL A 1153 -1.36 -27.55 -33.04
#